data_AF-A0A4Q3WVP2-F1
#
_entry.id   AF-A0A4Q3WVP2-F1
#
_cell.length_a   1.000
_cell.length_b   1.000
_cell.length_c   1.000
_cell.angle_alpha   90.00
_cell.angle_beta   90.00
_cell.angle_gamma   90.00
#
_symmetry.space_group_name_H-M   'P 1'
#
loop_
_entity.id
_entity.type
_entity.pdbx_description
1 polymer ?
#
loop_
_entity_poly.entity_id
_entity_poly.type
_entity_poly.pdbx_seq_one_letter_code
_entity_poly.pdbx_strand_id
1 'polypeptide(L)'
;LTMLHFDSWEMSSQNWTQAFKAEFIKRRGYDPTPYLPSMIGYVVENRERSERFLWDLRQTSNELVLENHAGFLKKYAHDRGLGFSVEPYDMNPTSDLDLGGIADLPMCEFWSWGKGLDSEYSCFDSVSAAHTNGRNVIGAEAFTSESADAWLQHPGSMKNQLDWALATGINKFVIHRYQHQPKPGQLPGMAMGPYGVHWEATQTWWDMVPAFHKYMSRTSEMLRQGAPVADVLYLTPEGAPEVFTPPPTALMGEHQDRRGYNFDGCSPKTLLANATVKNGRIQMPGGASYKLLVLPNWETMTPELLGKIVKLVEGGATVLGSPPQKSPSLQNYPTSDAQVKTLATRLWGNAPYASRRKVGLGQVVFYGFKAASTLPNAKWIWETGGNPAGGVDPGTIYFSKTIEVEADKKISSALANFTADNSYEVFINGKLAVAGDNYHFTNETEVSQFFKAGQNEIRVKATNGGTNSNPAGLIGAFNLTFADGSQQEINTDASWSSAKTAAGATGRVMELGGSNMGPWGQVNGTPSIYPAYTATSQLLNSQGIAPDFASGAPMRYSHRRLKDGELYFVANIEESPIATNATFRVTGKTPEWWNPITGESRELTDYKVANGRTSIPVRLAGSESGFVIFRKPIVKKPVATPNFPTFTTVKTLIQPWNVTFAIKWGDPIKATYPTLTDWSQSSNPAIKYHSGKATYTTNFDAPPSFNKTSRYALNLGTVKNIATVKLNGRDLGVVWCDPWQATIPTSLLKPKGNQLEVTVANLWSNRLIGDAKLPEAERKTETTHRPYGADSALQASGLLGPVTVQKVSS
;
A
#
# COMPACT_ATOMS: atom_id res chain seq x y z
N LEU A 1 -30.24 -1.72 10.50
CA LEU A 1 -29.21 -2.73 10.16
C LEU A 1 -29.24 -2.94 8.66
N THR A 2 -28.10 -2.87 7.97
CA THR A 2 -28.03 -2.98 6.48
C THR A 2 -27.02 -4.00 5.99
N MET A 3 -26.12 -4.45 6.86
CA MET A 3 -25.06 -5.41 6.55
C MET A 3 -24.90 -6.39 7.70
N LEU A 4 -24.68 -7.66 7.36
CA LEU A 4 -24.04 -8.65 8.23
C LEU A 4 -22.55 -8.66 7.88
N HIS A 5 -21.69 -8.53 8.88
CA HIS A 5 -20.25 -8.55 8.70
C HIS A 5 -19.67 -9.84 9.26
N PHE A 6 -18.88 -10.51 8.43
CA PHE A 6 -17.97 -11.56 8.81
C PHE A 6 -16.58 -10.96 8.90
N ASP A 7 -16.10 -10.81 10.13
CA ASP A 7 -14.77 -10.33 10.49
C ASP A 7 -13.67 -11.31 10.04
N SER A 8 -12.40 -10.93 10.18
CA SER A 8 -11.27 -11.82 9.87
C SER A 8 -11.28 -13.10 10.73
N TRP A 9 -10.76 -14.21 10.20
CA TRP A 9 -10.92 -15.54 10.80
C TRP A 9 -9.75 -15.88 11.74
N GLU A 10 -9.98 -15.84 13.05
CA GLU A 10 -8.94 -16.17 14.05
C GLU A 10 -9.17 -17.50 14.79
N MET A 11 -10.18 -18.29 14.40
CA MET A 11 -10.56 -19.52 15.12
C MET A 11 -9.76 -20.78 14.71
N SER A 12 -8.61 -20.59 14.05
CA SER A 12 -7.75 -21.66 13.52
C SER A 12 -8.45 -22.54 12.47
N SER A 13 -7.86 -23.70 12.15
CA SER A 13 -8.35 -24.65 11.15
C SER A 13 -9.19 -25.78 11.76
N GLN A 14 -10.16 -26.28 10.99
CA GLN A 14 -10.89 -27.52 11.27
C GLN A 14 -10.80 -28.45 10.06
N ASN A 15 -10.45 -29.72 10.28
CA ASN A 15 -10.26 -30.71 9.22
C ASN A 15 -11.24 -31.89 9.29
N TRP A 16 -12.26 -31.82 10.16
CA TRP A 16 -13.24 -32.89 10.32
C TRP A 16 -14.60 -32.38 10.81
N THR A 17 -15.65 -33.09 10.40
CA THR A 17 -17.03 -33.00 10.93
C THR A 17 -17.70 -34.36 10.77
N GLN A 18 -18.80 -34.63 11.47
CA GLN A 18 -19.50 -35.92 11.37
C GLN A 18 -19.88 -36.28 9.93
N ALA A 19 -20.23 -35.29 9.11
CA ALA A 19 -20.60 -35.49 7.71
C ALA A 19 -19.39 -35.53 6.73
N PHE A 20 -18.16 -35.31 7.21
CA PHE A 20 -17.00 -35.06 6.33
C PHE A 20 -16.74 -36.21 5.35
N LYS A 21 -16.78 -37.46 5.82
CA LYS A 21 -16.58 -38.64 4.95
C LYS A 21 -17.60 -38.69 3.82
N ALA A 22 -18.88 -38.43 4.11
CA ALA A 22 -19.94 -38.47 3.11
C ALA A 22 -19.78 -37.36 2.07
N GLU A 23 -19.46 -36.14 2.52
CA GLU A 23 -19.18 -35.01 1.64
C GLU A 23 -17.91 -35.22 0.80
N PHE A 24 -16.86 -35.79 1.38
CA PHE A 24 -15.65 -36.15 0.66
C PHE A 24 -15.94 -37.14 -0.47
N ILE A 25 -16.65 -38.24 -0.18
CA ILE A 25 -17.01 -39.24 -1.20
C ILE A 25 -17.84 -38.59 -2.32
N LYS A 26 -18.82 -37.75 -1.96
CA LYS A 26 -19.67 -37.04 -2.93
C LYS A 26 -18.86 -36.13 -3.85
N ARG A 27 -17.83 -35.45 -3.33
CA ARG A 27 -17.06 -34.42 -4.05
C ARG A 27 -15.84 -34.97 -4.78
N ARG A 28 -15.17 -35.97 -4.22
CA ARG A 28 -13.90 -36.53 -4.72
C ARG A 28 -14.09 -37.89 -5.39
N GLY A 29 -15.18 -38.59 -5.10
CA GLY A 29 -15.56 -39.84 -5.80
C GLY A 29 -14.86 -41.10 -5.29
N TYR A 30 -14.22 -41.05 -4.12
CA TYR A 30 -13.57 -42.22 -3.51
C TYR A 30 -13.64 -42.17 -1.97
N ASP A 31 -13.52 -43.32 -1.30
CA ASP A 31 -13.54 -43.41 0.16
C ASP A 31 -12.22 -42.90 0.76
N PRO A 32 -12.22 -41.88 1.64
CA PRO A 32 -11.00 -41.38 2.28
C PRO A 32 -10.45 -42.34 3.34
N THR A 33 -11.24 -43.31 3.82
CA THR A 33 -10.92 -44.17 4.98
C THR A 33 -9.54 -44.83 4.89
N PRO A 34 -9.11 -45.43 3.77
CA PRO A 34 -7.79 -46.04 3.66
C PRO A 34 -6.63 -45.06 3.85
N TYR A 35 -6.85 -43.77 3.58
CA TYR A 35 -5.83 -42.73 3.58
C TYR A 35 -5.83 -41.87 4.85
N LEU A 36 -6.79 -42.05 5.77
CA LEU A 36 -6.84 -41.32 7.04
C LEU A 36 -5.53 -41.36 7.86
N PRO A 37 -4.71 -42.44 7.86
CA PRO A 37 -3.41 -42.41 8.53
C PRO A 37 -2.48 -41.29 8.03
N SER A 38 -2.65 -40.80 6.80
CA SER A 38 -1.87 -39.66 6.28
C SER A 38 -2.17 -38.34 6.98
N MET A 39 -3.33 -38.19 7.61
CA MET A 39 -3.66 -36.99 8.40
C MET A 39 -2.77 -36.84 9.64
N ILE A 40 -2.16 -37.92 10.11
CA ILE A 40 -1.24 -37.93 11.26
C ILE A 40 0.21 -38.22 10.84
N GLY A 41 0.52 -38.08 9.54
CA GLY A 41 1.88 -38.13 9.01
C GLY A 41 2.34 -39.49 8.46
N TYR A 42 1.48 -40.52 8.43
CA TYR A 42 1.85 -41.80 7.81
C TYR A 42 1.73 -41.75 6.29
N VAL A 43 2.76 -42.26 5.61
CA VAL A 43 2.71 -42.49 4.16
C VAL A 43 1.86 -43.74 3.89
N VAL A 44 0.74 -43.57 3.19
CA VAL A 44 -0.12 -44.65 2.71
C VAL A 44 0.22 -44.92 1.25
N GLU A 45 0.59 -46.17 0.94
CA GLU A 45 1.13 -46.64 -0.33
C GLU A 45 2.48 -46.00 -0.72
N ASN A 46 2.48 -44.70 -1.00
CA ASN A 46 3.67 -43.89 -1.28
C ASN A 46 3.37 -42.40 -1.08
N ARG A 47 4.43 -41.59 -1.09
CA ARG A 47 4.33 -40.14 -0.86
C ARG A 47 3.40 -39.44 -1.85
N GLU A 48 3.50 -39.77 -3.14
CA GLU A 48 2.68 -39.14 -4.18
C GLU A 48 1.18 -39.32 -3.92
N ARG A 49 0.75 -40.54 -3.57
CA ARG A 49 -0.66 -40.81 -3.26
C ARG A 49 -1.13 -40.15 -1.97
N SER A 50 -0.28 -40.16 -0.94
CA SER A 50 -0.59 -39.51 0.34
C SER A 50 -0.76 -38.00 0.18
N GLU A 51 0.14 -37.33 -0.53
CA GLU A 51 0.06 -35.88 -0.76
C GLU A 51 -1.16 -35.48 -1.60
N ARG A 52 -1.51 -36.28 -2.60
CA ARG A 52 -2.72 -36.08 -3.41
C ARG A 52 -4.01 -36.24 -2.60
N PHE A 53 -4.06 -37.25 -1.72
CA PHE A 53 -5.16 -37.39 -0.79
C PHE A 53 -5.27 -36.19 0.16
N LEU A 54 -4.14 -35.74 0.72
CA LEU A 54 -4.13 -34.58 1.62
C LEU A 54 -4.55 -33.30 0.90
N TRP A 55 -4.22 -33.16 -0.40
CA TRP A 55 -4.75 -32.09 -1.23
C TRP A 55 -6.27 -32.18 -1.39
N ASP A 56 -6.81 -33.35 -1.73
CA ASP A 56 -8.26 -33.57 -1.87
C ASP A 56 -9.01 -33.31 -0.55
N LEU A 57 -8.39 -33.64 0.58
CA LEU A 57 -8.91 -33.36 1.92
C LEU A 57 -9.00 -31.87 2.19
N ARG A 58 -7.92 -31.11 1.93
CA ARG A 58 -7.91 -29.64 2.10
C ARG A 58 -8.89 -28.95 1.16
N GLN A 59 -9.02 -29.42 -0.08
CA GLN A 59 -10.01 -28.89 -1.02
C GLN A 59 -11.45 -29.17 -0.56
N THR A 60 -11.70 -30.36 0.00
CA THR A 60 -13.00 -30.66 0.60
C THR A 60 -13.30 -29.71 1.76
N SER A 61 -12.35 -29.45 2.65
CA SER A 61 -12.51 -28.49 3.74
C SER A 61 -12.78 -27.06 3.23
N ASN A 62 -12.01 -26.59 2.25
CA ASN A 62 -12.21 -25.29 1.60
C ASN A 62 -13.65 -25.14 1.11
N GLU A 63 -14.11 -26.08 0.28
CA GLU A 63 -15.46 -26.04 -0.28
C GLU A 63 -16.55 -26.08 0.80
N LEU A 64 -16.36 -26.85 1.87
CA LEU A 64 -17.34 -26.96 2.96
C LEU A 64 -17.45 -25.67 3.77
N VAL A 65 -16.34 -24.96 4.04
CA VAL A 65 -16.37 -23.66 4.73
C VAL A 65 -17.04 -22.61 3.83
N LEU A 66 -16.68 -22.59 2.55
CA LEU A 66 -17.28 -21.68 1.58
C LEU A 66 -18.79 -21.88 1.45
N GLU A 67 -19.27 -23.12 1.38
CA GLU A 67 -20.70 -23.42 1.20
C GLU A 67 -21.50 -23.28 2.51
N ASN A 68 -21.05 -23.95 3.57
CA ASN A 68 -21.84 -24.14 4.79
C ASN A 68 -21.62 -23.05 5.83
N HIS A 69 -20.58 -22.23 5.69
CA HIS A 69 -20.35 -21.10 6.58
C HIS A 69 -20.58 -19.78 5.85
N ALA A 70 -19.68 -19.35 4.98
CA ALA A 70 -19.78 -18.05 4.31
C ALA A 70 -21.01 -17.96 3.38
N GLY A 71 -21.26 -18.99 2.57
CA GLY A 71 -22.43 -19.07 1.70
C GLY A 71 -23.76 -19.10 2.47
N PHE A 72 -23.80 -19.84 3.57
CA PHE A 72 -24.95 -19.85 4.48
C PHE A 72 -25.21 -18.47 5.09
N LEU A 73 -24.17 -17.82 5.64
CA LEU A 73 -24.29 -16.48 6.24
C LEU A 73 -24.75 -15.44 5.22
N LYS A 74 -24.23 -15.50 3.99
CA LYS A 74 -24.70 -14.66 2.89
C LYS A 74 -26.20 -14.84 2.63
N LYS A 75 -26.65 -16.09 2.46
CA LYS A 75 -28.07 -16.38 2.26
C LYS A 75 -28.91 -15.89 3.44
N TYR A 76 -28.45 -16.14 4.67
CA TYR A 76 -29.13 -15.74 5.90
C TYR A 76 -29.30 -14.21 5.99
N ALA A 77 -28.28 -13.45 5.58
CA ALA A 77 -28.31 -11.99 5.48
C ALA A 77 -29.32 -11.53 4.42
N HIS A 78 -29.27 -12.11 3.21
CA HIS A 78 -30.14 -11.75 2.09
C HIS A 78 -31.62 -12.01 2.40
N ASP A 79 -31.93 -13.14 3.04
CA ASP A 79 -33.30 -13.49 3.48
C ASP A 79 -33.87 -12.44 4.47
N ARG A 80 -33.03 -11.57 5.04
CA ARG A 80 -33.39 -10.49 5.98
C ARG A 80 -33.19 -9.09 5.40
N GLY A 81 -32.91 -8.97 4.10
CA GLY A 81 -32.67 -7.69 3.44
C GLY A 81 -31.36 -7.01 3.84
N LEU A 82 -30.40 -7.77 4.37
CA LEU A 82 -29.03 -7.31 4.64
C LEU A 82 -28.12 -7.78 3.51
N GLY A 83 -27.10 -6.99 3.17
CA GLY A 83 -25.97 -7.56 2.42
C GLY A 83 -24.94 -8.21 3.34
N PHE A 84 -23.88 -8.76 2.75
CA PHE A 84 -22.86 -9.51 3.45
C PHE A 84 -21.45 -8.98 3.15
N SER A 85 -20.71 -8.55 4.18
CA SER A 85 -19.29 -8.23 4.06
C SER A 85 -18.42 -9.31 4.68
N VAL A 86 -17.26 -9.55 4.09
CA VAL A 86 -16.30 -10.57 4.54
C VAL A 86 -14.90 -9.98 4.50
N GLU A 87 -14.15 -10.14 5.58
CA GLU A 87 -12.69 -10.00 5.62
C GLU A 87 -12.06 -11.37 5.38
N PRO A 88 -11.60 -11.66 4.14
CA PRO A 88 -11.33 -13.04 3.74
C PRO A 88 -9.87 -13.45 3.97
N TYR A 89 -9.07 -12.60 4.59
CA TYR A 89 -7.64 -12.79 4.81
C TYR A 89 -7.39 -13.25 6.24
N ASP A 90 -6.14 -13.63 6.49
CA ASP A 90 -5.60 -14.06 7.78
C ASP A 90 -6.19 -15.37 8.33
N MET A 91 -5.33 -16.20 8.94
CA MET A 91 -5.55 -17.45 9.70
C MET A 91 -6.69 -18.41 9.28
N ASN A 92 -7.30 -18.22 8.11
CA ASN A 92 -8.47 -18.92 7.64
C ASN A 92 -8.06 -20.21 6.90
N PRO A 93 -8.88 -21.27 6.97
CA PRO A 93 -8.54 -22.56 6.35
C PRO A 93 -8.86 -22.60 4.83
N THR A 94 -9.18 -21.46 4.20
CA THR A 94 -9.67 -21.39 2.82
C THR A 94 -8.69 -20.67 1.90
N SER A 95 -9.01 -20.58 0.61
CA SER A 95 -8.37 -19.60 -0.26
C SER A 95 -9.04 -18.23 -0.06
N ASP A 96 -8.24 -17.20 0.21
CA ASP A 96 -8.71 -15.85 0.52
C ASP A 96 -9.56 -15.29 -0.64
N LEU A 97 -9.10 -15.46 -1.88
CA LEU A 97 -9.85 -15.01 -3.06
C LEU A 97 -11.18 -15.75 -3.23
N ASP A 98 -11.28 -17.02 -2.82
CA ASP A 98 -12.54 -17.76 -2.87
C ASP A 98 -13.52 -17.32 -1.79
N LEU A 99 -13.02 -17.08 -0.56
CA LEU A 99 -13.81 -16.60 0.56
C LEU A 99 -14.32 -15.18 0.30
N GLY A 100 -13.43 -14.28 -0.12
CA GLY A 100 -13.78 -12.93 -0.57
C GLY A 100 -14.70 -12.98 -1.80
N GLY A 101 -14.53 -13.99 -2.65
CA GLY A 101 -15.39 -14.34 -3.77
C GLY A 101 -16.85 -14.65 -3.41
N ILE A 102 -17.20 -14.84 -2.13
CA ILE A 102 -18.60 -15.02 -1.69
C ILE A 102 -19.29 -13.69 -1.36
N ALA A 103 -18.58 -12.71 -0.80
CA ALA A 103 -19.15 -11.49 -0.22
C ALA A 103 -20.05 -10.67 -1.18
N ASP A 104 -20.84 -9.74 -0.68
CA ASP A 104 -21.33 -8.61 -1.49
C ASP A 104 -20.34 -7.45 -1.44
N LEU A 105 -19.62 -7.34 -0.32
CA LEU A 105 -18.58 -6.37 -0.04
C LEU A 105 -17.35 -7.09 0.52
N PRO A 106 -16.37 -7.48 -0.31
CA PRO A 106 -15.06 -7.91 0.16
C PRO A 106 -14.40 -6.75 0.93
N MET A 107 -13.79 -7.07 2.05
CA MET A 107 -13.10 -6.12 2.91
C MET A 107 -11.69 -6.62 3.19
N CYS A 108 -10.71 -5.73 3.17
CA CYS A 108 -9.36 -6.00 3.65
C CYS A 108 -9.13 -5.27 4.99
N GLU A 109 -7.89 -5.32 5.47
CA GLU A 109 -7.44 -4.48 6.56
C GLU A 109 -6.11 -3.84 6.21
N PHE A 110 -5.88 -2.64 6.75
CA PHE A 110 -4.53 -2.11 6.85
C PHE A 110 -4.36 -1.34 8.15
N TRP A 111 -3.23 -1.58 8.80
CA TRP A 111 -2.86 -0.89 10.03
C TRP A 111 -2.23 0.46 9.72
N SER A 112 -2.31 1.39 10.66
CA SER A 112 -1.57 2.65 10.63
C SER A 112 -0.07 2.37 10.41
N TRP A 113 0.48 2.97 9.36
CA TRP A 113 1.87 2.77 8.96
C TRP A 113 2.87 2.93 10.11
N GLY A 114 3.74 1.94 10.30
CA GLY A 114 4.76 1.91 11.34
C GLY A 114 4.21 1.85 12.78
N LYS A 115 2.92 1.51 12.96
CA LYS A 115 2.23 1.49 14.25
C LYS A 115 1.43 0.21 14.48
N GLY A 116 1.72 -0.87 13.75
CA GLY A 116 0.95 -2.11 13.83
C GLY A 116 1.48 -3.21 12.93
N LEU A 117 0.64 -4.23 12.73
CA LEU A 117 0.94 -5.38 11.88
C LEU A 117 0.89 -5.02 10.39
N ASP A 118 1.72 -5.66 9.58
CA ASP A 118 1.65 -5.54 8.13
C ASP A 118 0.62 -6.53 7.56
N SER A 119 -0.57 -6.01 7.25
CA SER A 119 -1.64 -6.72 6.54
C SER A 119 -1.91 -6.13 5.15
N GLU A 120 -0.98 -5.36 4.56
CA GLU A 120 -1.18 -4.69 3.27
C GLU A 120 -1.45 -5.67 2.12
N TYR A 121 -0.96 -6.92 2.22
CA TYR A 121 -1.25 -7.98 1.25
C TYR A 121 -2.76 -8.24 1.09
N SER A 122 -3.52 -8.14 2.18
CA SER A 122 -4.98 -8.35 2.19
C SER A 122 -5.73 -7.35 1.31
N CYS A 123 -5.14 -6.16 1.11
CA CYS A 123 -5.68 -5.11 0.24
C CYS A 123 -5.63 -5.56 -1.23
N PHE A 124 -4.54 -6.20 -1.67
CA PHE A 124 -4.45 -6.76 -3.02
C PHE A 124 -5.41 -7.93 -3.20
N ASP A 125 -5.53 -8.81 -2.21
CA ASP A 125 -6.49 -9.93 -2.20
C ASP A 125 -7.93 -9.45 -2.36
N SER A 126 -8.38 -8.53 -1.50
CA SER A 126 -9.78 -8.08 -1.49
C SER A 126 -10.15 -7.27 -2.73
N VAL A 127 -9.24 -6.42 -3.21
CA VAL A 127 -9.42 -5.71 -4.49
C VAL A 127 -9.53 -6.71 -5.65
N SER A 128 -8.67 -7.72 -5.67
CA SER A 128 -8.67 -8.77 -6.69
C SER A 128 -9.96 -9.60 -6.67
N ALA A 129 -10.39 -10.04 -5.49
CA ALA A 129 -11.64 -10.76 -5.29
C ALA A 129 -12.86 -9.93 -5.74
N ALA A 130 -12.85 -8.62 -5.49
CA ALA A 130 -13.91 -7.72 -5.95
C ALA A 130 -13.92 -7.57 -7.47
N HIS A 131 -12.78 -7.20 -8.07
CA HIS A 131 -12.68 -6.95 -9.51
C HIS A 131 -13.03 -8.19 -10.34
N THR A 132 -12.50 -9.36 -9.97
CA THR A 132 -12.73 -10.63 -10.68
C THR A 132 -14.16 -11.18 -10.53
N ASN A 133 -14.89 -10.76 -9.48
CA ASN A 133 -16.29 -11.10 -9.27
C ASN A 133 -17.26 -9.95 -9.65
N GLY A 134 -16.78 -8.89 -10.27
CA GLY A 134 -17.61 -7.79 -10.77
C GLY A 134 -18.21 -6.89 -9.69
N ARG A 135 -17.56 -6.81 -8.53
CA ARG A 135 -17.96 -5.95 -7.42
C ARG A 135 -17.24 -4.62 -7.52
N ASN A 136 -18.00 -3.56 -7.29
CA ASN A 136 -17.53 -2.21 -7.51
C ASN A 136 -17.19 -1.46 -6.22
N VAL A 137 -17.64 -1.98 -5.08
CA VAL A 137 -17.34 -1.44 -3.75
C VAL A 137 -16.42 -2.42 -3.04
N ILE A 138 -15.26 -1.93 -2.58
CA ILE A 138 -14.27 -2.69 -1.81
C ILE A 138 -14.09 -1.96 -0.49
N GLY A 139 -14.30 -2.67 0.62
CA GLY A 139 -14.13 -2.12 1.96
C GLY A 139 -12.73 -2.34 2.51
N ALA A 140 -12.41 -1.59 3.55
CA ALA A 140 -11.27 -1.87 4.40
C ALA A 140 -11.61 -1.53 5.85
N GLU A 141 -11.28 -2.42 6.78
CA GLU A 141 -10.89 -2.01 8.12
C GLU A 141 -9.63 -1.14 8.01
N ALA A 142 -9.72 0.11 8.45
CA ALA A 142 -8.73 1.12 8.11
C ALA A 142 -8.08 1.75 9.35
N PHE A 143 -6.75 1.81 9.33
CA PHE A 143 -5.89 2.51 10.29
C PHE A 143 -5.80 1.90 11.70
N THR A 144 -6.12 0.61 11.84
CA THR A 144 -5.88 -0.16 13.07
C THR A 144 -4.46 0.08 13.57
N SER A 145 -4.27 0.28 14.85
CA SER A 145 -2.96 0.66 15.38
C SER A 145 -2.76 0.11 16.77
N GLU A 146 -1.53 -0.16 17.14
CA GLU A 146 -1.15 -0.53 18.51
C GLU A 146 -0.86 0.71 19.37
N SER A 147 -0.26 0.47 20.54
CA SER A 147 0.04 1.47 21.56
C SER A 147 0.89 2.64 21.05
N ALA A 148 1.63 2.46 19.95
CA ALA A 148 2.42 3.52 19.30
C ALA A 148 1.58 4.60 18.60
N ASP A 149 0.28 4.41 18.38
CA ASP A 149 -0.62 5.52 18.01
C ASP A 149 -0.63 6.57 19.13
N ALA A 150 -0.96 6.17 20.36
CA ALA A 150 -0.90 7.05 21.52
C ALA A 150 -1.63 8.41 21.33
N TRP A 151 -2.76 8.43 20.63
CA TRP A 151 -3.47 9.67 20.24
C TRP A 151 -2.63 10.62 19.36
N LEU A 152 -1.68 10.08 18.59
CA LEU A 152 -0.85 10.86 17.67
C LEU A 152 -1.44 10.92 16.27
N GLN A 153 -2.29 9.98 15.87
CA GLN A 153 -2.92 10.01 14.55
C GLN A 153 -3.94 11.14 14.42
N HIS A 154 -3.92 11.79 13.26
CA HIS A 154 -4.85 12.86 12.88
C HIS A 154 -5.02 12.87 11.35
N PRO A 155 -6.02 13.59 10.79
CA PRO A 155 -6.30 13.55 9.35
C PRO A 155 -5.09 13.78 8.43
N GLY A 156 -4.22 14.72 8.79
CA GLY A 156 -3.01 15.04 8.03
C GLY A 156 -2.00 13.88 7.98
N SER A 157 -1.75 13.19 9.10
CA SER A 157 -0.79 12.08 9.16
C SER A 157 -1.30 10.83 8.43
N MET A 158 -2.61 10.63 8.41
CA MET A 158 -3.25 9.47 7.77
C MET A 158 -3.45 9.63 6.26
N LYS A 159 -3.32 10.85 5.73
CA LYS A 159 -3.68 11.15 4.33
C LYS A 159 -2.88 10.34 3.32
N ASN A 160 -1.56 10.22 3.51
CA ASN A 160 -0.71 9.53 2.55
C ASN A 160 -1.13 8.05 2.42
N GLN A 161 -1.32 7.36 3.55
CA GLN A 161 -1.75 5.98 3.56
C GLN A 161 -3.20 5.80 3.08
N LEU A 162 -4.10 6.76 3.36
CA LEU A 162 -5.44 6.77 2.74
C LEU A 162 -5.33 6.79 1.21
N ASP A 163 -4.45 7.63 0.68
CA ASP A 163 -4.26 7.79 -0.76
C ASP A 163 -3.57 6.58 -1.40
N TRP A 164 -2.71 5.88 -0.64
CA TRP A 164 -2.24 4.56 -1.01
C TRP A 164 -3.41 3.57 -1.16
N ALA A 165 -4.25 3.43 -0.14
CA ALA A 165 -5.38 2.50 -0.17
C ALA A 165 -6.34 2.80 -1.34
N LEU A 166 -6.63 4.08 -1.59
CA LEU A 166 -7.39 4.55 -2.76
C LEU A 166 -6.71 4.17 -4.09
N ALA A 167 -5.39 4.30 -4.18
CA ALA A 167 -4.63 3.93 -5.37
C ALA A 167 -4.66 2.40 -5.63
N THR A 168 -4.55 1.61 -4.57
CA THR A 168 -4.62 0.14 -4.60
C THR A 168 -5.98 -0.35 -5.12
N GLY A 169 -7.06 0.35 -4.78
CA GLY A 169 -8.41 0.09 -5.31
C GLY A 169 -9.53 0.16 -4.26
N ILE A 170 -9.19 0.37 -2.98
CA ILE A 170 -10.16 0.47 -1.89
C ILE A 170 -10.96 1.75 -2.06
N ASN A 171 -12.28 1.66 -1.89
CA ASN A 171 -13.18 2.80 -2.09
C ASN A 171 -14.33 2.83 -1.07
N LYS A 172 -14.17 2.17 0.07
CA LYS A 172 -15.03 2.27 1.25
C LYS A 172 -14.17 2.00 2.48
N PHE A 173 -14.16 2.93 3.43
CA PHE A 173 -13.33 2.83 4.63
C PHE A 173 -14.22 2.68 5.86
N VAL A 174 -13.91 1.67 6.67
CA VAL A 174 -14.43 1.48 8.02
C VAL A 174 -13.27 1.81 8.94
N ILE A 175 -13.24 3.05 9.45
CA ILE A 175 -12.14 3.49 10.32
C ILE A 175 -12.20 2.68 11.61
N HIS A 176 -11.16 1.88 11.85
CA HIS A 176 -10.94 1.18 13.11
C HIS A 176 -10.26 2.16 14.06
N ARG A 177 -10.92 2.69 15.09
CA ARG A 177 -12.29 2.38 15.52
C ARG A 177 -12.92 3.53 16.30
N TYR A 178 -14.25 3.60 16.30
CA TYR A 178 -14.99 4.51 17.17
C TYR A 178 -15.38 3.81 18.49
N GLN A 179 -14.68 4.09 19.60
CA GLN A 179 -15.06 3.57 20.93
C GLN A 179 -16.32 4.29 21.38
N HIS A 180 -17.28 3.53 21.89
CA HIS A 180 -18.35 4.11 22.69
C HIS A 180 -17.78 4.76 23.96
N GLN A 181 -18.27 5.96 24.27
CA GLN A 181 -17.87 6.78 25.42
C GLN A 181 -19.02 6.81 26.43
N PRO A 182 -19.07 5.87 27.40
CA PRO A 182 -20.23 5.71 28.27
C PRO A 182 -20.34 6.78 29.36
N LYS A 183 -19.26 7.52 29.62
CA LYS A 183 -19.17 8.52 30.70
C LYS A 183 -18.87 9.90 30.12
N PRO A 184 -19.89 10.77 29.96
CA PRO A 184 -19.69 12.14 29.51
C PRO A 184 -18.68 12.90 30.38
N GLY A 185 -17.81 13.69 29.76
CA GLY A 185 -16.82 14.52 30.46
C GLY A 185 -15.49 13.83 30.77
N GLN A 186 -15.40 12.49 30.65
CA GLN A 186 -14.12 11.79 30.70
C GLN A 186 -13.38 11.94 29.37
N LEU A 187 -12.17 12.49 29.40
CA LEU A 187 -11.38 12.81 28.21
C LEU A 187 -9.94 12.31 28.36
N PRO A 188 -9.34 11.67 27.33
CA PRO A 188 -9.97 11.29 26.06
C PRO A 188 -10.98 10.13 26.20
N GLY A 189 -11.11 9.52 27.37
CA GLY A 189 -12.16 8.55 27.69
C GLY A 189 -11.77 7.12 27.38
N MET A 190 -12.76 6.29 27.10
CA MET A 190 -12.62 4.86 26.86
C MET A 190 -11.79 4.59 25.60
N ALA A 191 -10.83 3.66 25.70
CA ALA A 191 -10.09 3.07 24.59
C ALA A 191 -10.31 1.56 24.52
N MET A 192 -10.09 0.97 23.34
CA MET A 192 -10.06 -0.49 23.14
C MET A 192 -8.66 -1.03 23.50
N GLY A 193 -8.31 -0.99 24.79
CA GLY A 193 -6.96 -1.31 25.22
C GLY A 193 -5.91 -0.48 24.46
N PRO A 194 -4.81 -1.07 23.98
CA PRO A 194 -3.78 -0.35 23.24
C PRO A 194 -4.20 0.01 21.81
N TYR A 195 -5.37 -0.45 21.35
CA TYR A 195 -5.74 -0.37 19.94
C TYR A 195 -6.44 0.93 19.57
N GLY A 196 -5.86 1.57 18.56
CA GLY A 196 -6.41 2.71 17.83
C GLY A 196 -6.86 2.31 16.41
N VAL A 197 -7.04 3.25 15.50
CA VAL A 197 -6.88 4.69 15.69
C VAL A 197 -7.94 5.24 16.66
N HIS A 198 -7.53 6.17 17.52
CA HIS A 198 -8.45 6.87 18.43
C HIS A 198 -9.35 7.85 17.66
N TRP A 199 -10.45 7.36 17.06
CA TRP A 199 -11.30 8.13 16.14
C TRP A 199 -12.72 8.40 16.67
N GLU A 200 -12.81 9.02 17.85
CA GLU A 200 -14.06 9.24 18.59
C GLU A 200 -14.33 10.72 18.91
N ALA A 201 -15.57 11.03 19.33
CA ALA A 201 -16.01 12.40 19.63
C ALA A 201 -15.21 13.16 20.71
N THR A 202 -14.40 12.45 21.49
CA THR A 202 -13.55 13.03 22.53
C THR A 202 -12.23 13.56 21.98
N GLN A 203 -11.90 13.33 20.71
CA GLN A 203 -10.76 13.94 20.05
C GLN A 203 -10.82 15.48 20.11
N THR A 204 -9.66 16.11 20.32
CA THR A 204 -9.51 17.57 20.43
C THR A 204 -9.99 18.32 19.19
N TRP A 205 -9.94 17.66 18.04
CA TRP A 205 -10.25 18.18 16.70
C TRP A 205 -11.53 17.58 16.08
N TRP A 206 -12.35 16.85 16.84
CA TRP A 206 -13.47 16.06 16.30
C TRP A 206 -14.45 16.87 15.43
N ASP A 207 -14.81 18.07 15.83
CA ASP A 207 -15.72 18.95 15.07
C ASP A 207 -15.12 19.47 13.74
N MET A 208 -13.81 19.30 13.53
CA MET A 208 -13.11 19.64 12.29
C MET A 208 -12.97 18.42 11.35
N VAL A 209 -13.19 17.19 11.83
CA VAL A 209 -13.08 15.96 11.03
C VAL A 209 -14.01 15.88 9.80
N PRO A 210 -15.18 16.54 9.74
CA PRO A 210 -16.03 16.47 8.54
C PRO A 210 -15.32 16.88 7.25
N ALA A 211 -14.27 17.71 7.30
CA ALA A 211 -13.47 18.07 6.13
C ALA A 211 -12.68 16.89 5.55
N PHE A 212 -12.08 16.06 6.42
CA PHE A 212 -11.40 14.83 6.04
C PHE A 212 -12.39 13.78 5.53
N HIS A 213 -13.52 13.59 6.22
CA HIS A 213 -14.58 12.67 5.78
C HIS A 213 -15.17 13.08 4.42
N LYS A 214 -15.26 14.38 4.13
CA LYS A 214 -15.70 14.87 2.82
C LYS A 214 -14.70 14.55 1.72
N TYR A 215 -13.40 14.67 1.99
CA TYR A 215 -12.35 14.23 1.08
C TYR A 215 -12.47 12.73 0.80
N MET A 216 -12.50 11.90 1.85
CA MET A 216 -12.65 10.44 1.77
C MET A 216 -13.92 10.02 1.02
N SER A 217 -15.04 10.73 1.23
CA SER A 217 -16.31 10.46 0.54
C SER A 217 -16.23 10.78 -0.95
N ARG A 218 -15.65 11.93 -1.32
CA ARG A 218 -15.50 12.32 -2.73
C ARG A 218 -14.58 11.38 -3.49
N THR A 219 -13.45 11.00 -2.90
CA THR A 219 -12.50 10.08 -3.55
C THR A 219 -13.09 8.69 -3.68
N SER A 220 -13.75 8.18 -2.64
CA SER A 220 -14.47 6.91 -2.66
C SER A 220 -15.54 6.88 -3.76
N GLU A 221 -16.36 7.93 -3.87
CA GLU A 221 -17.41 8.00 -4.89
C GLU A 221 -16.84 8.00 -6.32
N MET A 222 -15.80 8.79 -6.57
CA MET A 222 -15.13 8.83 -7.87
C MET A 222 -14.52 7.46 -8.23
N LEU A 223 -13.93 6.75 -7.26
CA LEU A 223 -13.32 5.44 -7.47
C LEU A 223 -14.33 4.27 -7.48
N ARG A 224 -15.63 4.54 -7.38
CA ARG A 224 -16.70 3.59 -7.69
C ARG A 224 -17.25 3.78 -9.10
N GLN A 225 -16.78 4.76 -9.88
CA GLN A 225 -17.35 4.98 -11.20
C GLN A 225 -16.76 4.01 -12.23
N GLY A 226 -17.60 3.41 -13.07
CA GLY A 226 -17.15 2.56 -14.18
C GLY A 226 -16.41 1.29 -13.74
N ALA A 227 -15.56 0.75 -14.62
CA ALA A 227 -14.83 -0.50 -14.40
C ALA A 227 -13.36 -0.24 -14.04
N PRO A 228 -12.73 -1.08 -13.20
CA PRO A 228 -11.29 -1.00 -12.94
C PRO A 228 -10.49 -1.32 -14.21
N VAL A 229 -9.32 -0.69 -14.37
CA VAL A 229 -8.39 -0.97 -15.47
C VAL A 229 -7.12 -1.63 -14.94
N ALA A 230 -6.91 -2.87 -15.35
CA ALA A 230 -5.74 -3.69 -15.09
C ALA A 230 -5.37 -4.48 -16.36
N ASP A 231 -4.08 -4.69 -16.62
CA ASP A 231 -3.63 -5.41 -17.82
C ASP A 231 -3.16 -6.83 -17.51
N VAL A 232 -2.83 -7.13 -16.26
CA VAL A 232 -2.27 -8.41 -15.83
C VAL A 232 -3.24 -9.10 -14.87
N LEU A 233 -3.53 -10.37 -15.12
CA LEU A 233 -4.27 -11.25 -14.23
C LEU A 233 -3.32 -12.35 -13.74
N TYR A 234 -3.06 -12.42 -12.45
CA TYR A 234 -2.25 -13.47 -11.84
C TYR A 234 -3.17 -14.61 -11.36
N LEU A 235 -2.93 -15.84 -11.82
CA LEU A 235 -3.68 -17.00 -11.36
C LEU A 235 -3.03 -17.58 -10.10
N THR A 236 -3.78 -17.74 -9.01
CA THR A 236 -3.24 -18.44 -7.83
C THR A 236 -3.10 -19.94 -8.10
N PRO A 237 -2.17 -20.65 -7.42
CA PRO A 237 -2.14 -22.10 -7.40
C PRO A 237 -3.49 -22.73 -7.06
N GLU A 238 -3.72 -23.93 -7.59
CA GLU A 238 -4.90 -24.72 -7.24
C GLU A 238 -4.64 -25.42 -5.90
N GLY A 239 -4.92 -24.70 -4.81
CA GLY A 239 -4.55 -25.05 -3.44
C GLY A 239 -5.50 -24.45 -2.41
N ALA A 240 -5.45 -24.98 -1.19
CA ALA A 240 -6.10 -24.42 -0.02
C ALA A 240 -5.31 -24.84 1.24
N PRO A 241 -5.10 -23.93 2.21
CA PRO A 241 -5.33 -22.49 2.11
C PRO A 241 -4.43 -21.84 1.03
N GLU A 242 -4.81 -20.66 0.54
CA GLU A 242 -4.07 -19.95 -0.52
C GLU A 242 -4.30 -18.44 -0.43
N VAL A 243 -3.20 -17.67 -0.39
CA VAL A 243 -3.16 -16.19 -0.27
C VAL A 243 -2.55 -15.61 -1.54
N PHE A 244 -3.18 -14.61 -2.16
CA PHE A 244 -2.59 -13.98 -3.34
C PHE A 244 -1.63 -12.87 -2.95
N THR A 245 -0.34 -13.10 -3.22
CA THR A 245 0.68 -12.06 -3.22
C THR A 245 1.17 -11.81 -4.65
N PRO A 246 1.15 -10.56 -5.16
CA PRO A 246 1.75 -10.26 -6.45
C PRO A 246 3.28 -10.41 -6.38
N PRO A 247 3.98 -10.54 -7.52
CA PRO A 247 5.45 -10.54 -7.51
C PRO A 247 5.95 -9.23 -6.88
N PRO A 248 6.84 -9.26 -5.86
CA PRO A 248 7.34 -8.04 -5.19
C PRO A 248 7.97 -7.05 -6.16
N THR A 249 8.55 -7.56 -7.26
CA THR A 249 9.11 -6.75 -8.35
C THR A 249 8.09 -5.90 -9.10
N ALA A 250 6.78 -6.14 -8.94
CA ALA A 250 5.70 -5.31 -9.50
C ALA A 250 5.26 -4.17 -8.56
N LEU A 251 5.86 -4.07 -7.37
CA LEU A 251 5.58 -3.08 -6.33
C LEU A 251 6.79 -2.16 -6.11
N MET A 252 6.60 -0.96 -5.57
CA MET A 252 7.64 0.04 -5.28
C MET A 252 7.36 0.79 -3.98
N GLY A 253 8.44 1.21 -3.33
CA GLY A 253 8.35 2.07 -2.16
C GLY A 253 7.84 1.34 -0.93
N GLU A 254 7.72 2.09 0.16
CA GLU A 254 7.35 1.58 1.48
C GLU A 254 5.95 0.98 1.51
N HIS A 255 4.97 1.67 0.93
CA HIS A 255 3.58 1.20 0.82
C HIS A 255 3.34 0.28 -0.38
N GLN A 256 4.35 -0.38 -0.96
CA GLN A 256 4.14 -1.36 -2.04
C GLN A 256 3.28 -0.82 -3.23
N ASP A 257 3.55 0.39 -3.72
CA ASP A 257 2.82 1.03 -4.82
C ASP A 257 3.02 0.29 -6.16
N ARG A 258 1.96 0.14 -6.97
CA ARG A 258 2.02 -0.60 -8.25
C ARG A 258 2.90 0.07 -9.31
N ARG A 259 3.69 -0.74 -10.03
CA ARG A 259 4.54 -0.28 -11.14
C ARG A 259 3.82 -0.31 -12.48
N GLY A 260 3.55 0.85 -13.09
CA GLY A 260 3.31 1.03 -14.54
C GLY A 260 2.07 0.38 -15.16
N TYR A 261 1.66 -0.80 -14.69
CA TYR A 261 0.51 -1.60 -15.07
C TYR A 261 -0.21 -2.03 -13.79
N ASN A 262 -1.53 -1.88 -13.78
CA ASN A 262 -2.36 -2.49 -12.75
C ASN A 262 -2.53 -4.00 -12.99
N PHE A 263 -2.75 -4.72 -11.90
CA PHE A 263 -2.98 -6.16 -11.89
C PHE A 263 -4.04 -6.54 -10.86
N ASP A 264 -4.61 -7.72 -11.03
CA ASP A 264 -5.42 -8.41 -10.03
C ASP A 264 -4.98 -9.89 -9.93
N GLY A 265 -5.20 -10.51 -8.77
CA GLY A 265 -5.18 -11.96 -8.58
C GLY A 265 -6.52 -12.59 -8.98
N CYS A 266 -6.50 -13.88 -9.31
CA CYS A 266 -7.70 -14.65 -9.63
C CYS A 266 -7.55 -16.07 -9.10
N SER A 267 -8.55 -16.54 -8.34
CA SER A 267 -8.60 -17.95 -7.95
C SER A 267 -8.95 -18.85 -9.14
N PRO A 268 -8.51 -20.11 -9.15
CA PRO A 268 -8.96 -21.13 -10.09
C PRO A 268 -10.48 -21.22 -10.21
N LYS A 269 -11.19 -21.23 -9.08
CA LYS A 269 -12.65 -21.27 -9.02
C LYS A 269 -13.28 -20.09 -9.75
N THR A 270 -12.78 -18.87 -9.51
CA THR A 270 -13.27 -17.66 -10.17
C THR A 270 -12.95 -17.66 -11.67
N LEU A 271 -11.74 -18.09 -12.06
CA LEU A 271 -11.35 -18.20 -13.46
C LEU A 271 -12.27 -19.18 -14.22
N LEU A 272 -12.53 -20.35 -13.63
CA LEU A 272 -13.41 -21.37 -14.17
C LEU A 272 -14.82 -20.83 -14.40
N ALA A 273 -15.41 -20.22 -13.37
CA ALA A 273 -16.78 -19.73 -13.39
C ALA A 273 -16.96 -18.52 -14.33
N ASN A 274 -16.05 -17.56 -14.30
CA ASN A 274 -16.32 -16.20 -14.77
C ASN A 274 -15.53 -15.78 -16.01
N ALA A 275 -14.32 -16.32 -16.21
CA ALA A 275 -13.43 -15.80 -17.25
C ALA A 275 -13.92 -16.18 -18.66
N THR A 276 -13.98 -15.17 -19.53
CA THR A 276 -14.24 -15.33 -20.97
C THR A 276 -13.20 -14.56 -21.78
N VAL A 277 -13.13 -14.77 -23.10
CA VAL A 277 -12.24 -13.99 -23.98
C VAL A 277 -13.03 -13.23 -25.01
N LYS A 278 -12.70 -11.94 -25.15
CA LYS A 278 -13.24 -11.07 -26.19
C LYS A 278 -12.17 -10.07 -26.62
N ASN A 279 -11.96 -9.94 -27.93
CA ASN A 279 -10.96 -9.05 -28.53
C ASN A 279 -9.54 -9.26 -27.96
N GLY A 280 -9.16 -10.53 -27.77
CA GLY A 280 -7.86 -10.91 -27.20
C GLY A 280 -7.61 -10.37 -25.79
N ARG A 281 -8.68 -10.18 -25.01
CA ARG A 281 -8.61 -9.86 -23.57
C ARG A 281 -9.46 -10.84 -22.79
N ILE A 282 -8.99 -11.19 -21.61
CA ILE A 282 -9.77 -11.94 -20.63
C ILE A 282 -10.75 -10.97 -20.00
N GLN A 283 -12.04 -11.31 -19.97
CA GLN A 283 -13.11 -10.50 -19.40
C GLN A 283 -13.69 -11.19 -18.17
N MET A 284 -13.89 -10.40 -17.14
CA MET A 284 -14.59 -10.78 -15.93
C MET A 284 -15.92 -10.01 -15.82
N PRO A 285 -16.87 -10.47 -14.99
CA PRO A 285 -18.05 -9.71 -14.63
C PRO A 285 -17.69 -8.28 -14.16
N GLY A 286 -18.63 -7.33 -14.31
CA GLY A 286 -18.41 -5.94 -13.90
C GLY A 286 -17.45 -5.13 -14.79
N GLY A 287 -16.85 -5.72 -15.82
CA GLY A 287 -16.10 -5.01 -16.86
C GLY A 287 -14.58 -4.99 -16.66
N ALA A 288 -14.05 -5.62 -15.61
CA ALA A 288 -12.62 -5.85 -15.48
C ALA A 288 -12.11 -6.69 -16.66
N SER A 289 -10.97 -6.32 -17.24
CA SER A 289 -10.48 -6.97 -18.44
C SER A 289 -8.97 -6.88 -18.61
N TYR A 290 -8.31 -8.02 -18.87
CA TYR A 290 -6.86 -8.20 -18.79
C TYR A 290 -6.27 -8.60 -20.15
N LYS A 291 -5.04 -8.16 -20.43
CA LYS A 291 -4.27 -8.54 -21.64
C LYS A 291 -3.47 -9.81 -21.45
N LEU A 292 -3.02 -10.06 -20.23
CA LEU A 292 -2.09 -11.13 -19.91
C LEU A 292 -2.61 -11.94 -18.72
N LEU A 293 -2.71 -13.26 -18.90
CA LEU A 293 -2.81 -14.21 -17.78
C LEU A 293 -1.41 -14.69 -17.43
N VAL A 294 -1.03 -14.56 -16.17
CA VAL A 294 0.25 -15.03 -15.65
C VAL A 294 -0.01 -16.24 -14.78
N LEU A 295 0.61 -17.36 -15.13
CA LEU A 295 0.53 -18.59 -14.34
C LEU A 295 1.60 -18.58 -13.24
N PRO A 296 1.31 -19.18 -12.09
CA PRO A 296 2.32 -19.43 -11.09
C PRO A 296 3.25 -20.55 -11.60
N ASN A 297 4.49 -20.55 -11.16
CA ASN A 297 5.44 -21.62 -11.38
C ASN A 297 5.09 -22.78 -10.45
N TRP A 298 4.17 -23.61 -10.89
CA TRP A 298 3.58 -24.67 -10.09
C TRP A 298 3.53 -25.97 -10.88
N GLU A 299 3.94 -27.08 -10.26
CA GLU A 299 4.00 -28.37 -10.95
C GLU A 299 2.63 -28.98 -11.19
N THR A 300 1.63 -28.60 -10.40
CA THR A 300 0.32 -29.24 -10.40
C THR A 300 -0.78 -28.33 -10.95
N MET A 301 -1.72 -28.92 -11.68
CA MET A 301 -2.97 -28.28 -12.11
C MET A 301 -3.99 -29.36 -12.45
N THR A 302 -5.26 -29.20 -12.10
CA THR A 302 -6.29 -30.16 -12.49
C THR A 302 -6.53 -30.12 -14.02
N PRO A 303 -6.97 -31.24 -14.63
CA PRO A 303 -7.39 -31.24 -16.03
C PRO A 303 -8.47 -30.21 -16.35
N GLU A 304 -9.36 -29.90 -15.39
CA GLU A 304 -10.44 -28.94 -15.55
C GLU A 304 -9.89 -27.51 -15.68
N LEU A 305 -9.06 -27.06 -14.74
CA LEU A 305 -8.46 -25.72 -14.79
C LEU A 305 -7.59 -25.54 -16.04
N LEU A 306 -6.74 -26.52 -16.36
CA LEU A 306 -5.90 -26.46 -17.54
C LEU A 306 -6.74 -26.47 -18.83
N GLY A 307 -7.83 -27.25 -18.86
CA GLY A 307 -8.79 -27.25 -19.96
C GLY A 307 -9.49 -25.90 -20.16
N LYS A 308 -9.78 -25.18 -19.07
CA LYS A 308 -10.28 -23.80 -19.15
C LYS A 308 -9.23 -22.86 -19.75
N ILE A 309 -7.97 -22.95 -19.31
CA ILE A 309 -6.88 -22.14 -19.88
C ILE A 309 -6.69 -22.42 -21.37
N VAL A 310 -6.78 -23.69 -21.81
CA VAL A 310 -6.79 -24.04 -23.24
C VAL A 310 -7.87 -23.28 -23.99
N LYS A 311 -9.11 -23.30 -23.51
CA LYS A 311 -10.24 -22.58 -24.13
C LYS A 311 -9.99 -21.06 -24.20
N LEU A 312 -9.44 -20.47 -23.15
CA LEU A 312 -9.11 -19.05 -23.12
C LEU A 312 -8.03 -18.70 -24.16
N VAL A 313 -6.94 -19.48 -24.21
CA VAL A 313 -5.86 -19.26 -25.19
C VAL A 313 -6.39 -19.44 -26.62
N GLU A 314 -7.14 -20.50 -26.89
CA GLU A 314 -7.73 -20.73 -28.20
C GLU A 314 -8.70 -19.61 -28.63
N GLY A 315 -9.40 -19.02 -27.67
CA GLY A 315 -10.27 -17.85 -27.87
C GLY A 315 -9.54 -16.51 -28.04
N GLY A 316 -8.22 -16.45 -27.84
CA GLY A 316 -7.42 -15.24 -28.07
C GLY A 316 -6.61 -14.72 -26.89
N ALA A 317 -6.63 -15.39 -25.73
CA ALA A 317 -5.84 -14.95 -24.58
C ALA A 317 -4.33 -15.14 -24.80
N THR A 318 -3.53 -14.26 -24.19
CA THR A 318 -2.08 -14.46 -24.02
C THR A 318 -1.83 -14.98 -22.61
N VAL A 319 -1.07 -16.07 -22.51
CA VAL A 319 -0.62 -16.66 -21.24
C VAL A 319 0.90 -16.58 -21.12
N LEU A 320 1.41 -16.18 -19.95
CA LEU A 320 2.84 -16.25 -19.58
C LEU A 320 3.02 -17.28 -18.47
N GLY A 321 3.87 -18.28 -18.68
CA GLY A 321 4.16 -19.29 -17.66
C GLY A 321 4.73 -20.59 -18.22
N SER A 322 4.94 -21.55 -17.32
CA SER A 322 5.42 -22.90 -17.60
C SER A 322 4.27 -23.93 -17.62
N PRO A 323 4.41 -25.05 -18.35
CA PRO A 323 3.41 -26.11 -18.36
C PRO A 323 3.37 -26.85 -17.00
N PRO A 324 2.18 -27.09 -16.41
CA PRO A 324 2.05 -28.01 -15.29
C PRO A 324 2.34 -29.45 -15.75
N GLN A 325 2.73 -30.31 -14.80
CA GLN A 325 3.24 -31.66 -15.07
C GLN A 325 2.23 -32.76 -14.71
N LYS A 326 1.39 -32.52 -13.69
CA LYS A 326 0.48 -33.53 -13.13
C LYS A 326 -0.74 -32.90 -12.45
N SER A 327 -1.74 -33.71 -12.13
CA SER A 327 -2.86 -33.28 -11.30
C SER A 327 -2.44 -33.24 -9.82
N PRO A 328 -2.95 -32.31 -8.98
CA PRO A 328 -2.72 -32.37 -7.54
C PRO A 328 -3.65 -33.38 -6.82
N SER A 329 -4.72 -33.83 -7.49
CA SER A 329 -5.75 -34.69 -6.92
C SER A 329 -5.43 -36.19 -7.07
N LEU A 330 -5.93 -37.00 -6.14
CA LEU A 330 -5.95 -38.46 -6.24
C LEU A 330 -7.15 -38.93 -7.08
N GLN A 331 -8.15 -38.08 -7.25
CA GLN A 331 -9.28 -38.34 -8.13
C GLN A 331 -8.80 -38.68 -9.55
N ASN A 332 -9.24 -39.84 -10.04
CA ASN A 332 -8.90 -40.39 -11.36
C ASN A 332 -7.39 -40.57 -11.62
N TYR A 333 -6.54 -40.61 -10.58
CA TYR A 333 -5.12 -40.93 -10.74
C TYR A 333 -4.94 -42.40 -11.19
N PRO A 334 -4.06 -42.70 -12.17
CA PRO A 334 -3.12 -41.82 -12.88
C PRO A 334 -3.64 -41.21 -14.20
N THR A 335 -4.89 -41.49 -14.59
CA THR A 335 -5.49 -40.97 -15.84
C THR A 335 -5.51 -39.44 -15.88
N SER A 336 -5.76 -38.79 -14.75
CA SER A 336 -5.73 -37.32 -14.63
C SER A 336 -4.37 -36.73 -15.02
N ASP A 337 -3.26 -37.39 -14.70
CA ASP A 337 -1.91 -36.93 -15.11
C ASP A 337 -1.70 -37.04 -16.63
N ALA A 338 -2.22 -38.11 -17.25
CA ALA A 338 -2.17 -38.27 -18.70
C ALA A 338 -2.97 -37.17 -19.42
N GLN A 339 -4.10 -36.75 -18.84
CA GLN A 339 -4.89 -35.63 -19.34
C GLN A 339 -4.15 -34.29 -19.20
N VAL A 340 -3.54 -34.03 -18.04
CA VAL A 340 -2.72 -32.82 -17.83
C VAL A 340 -1.60 -32.75 -18.87
N LYS A 341 -0.85 -33.84 -19.07
CA LYS A 341 0.21 -33.90 -20.09
C LYS A 341 -0.32 -33.61 -21.49
N THR A 342 -1.45 -34.20 -21.86
CA THR A 342 -2.08 -33.98 -23.17
C THR A 342 -2.46 -32.50 -23.39
N LEU A 343 -3.08 -31.88 -22.38
CA LEU A 343 -3.48 -30.47 -22.43
C LEU A 343 -2.26 -29.53 -22.40
N ALA A 344 -1.23 -29.85 -21.62
CA ALA A 344 0.03 -29.11 -21.58
C ALA A 344 0.73 -29.17 -22.94
N THR A 345 0.83 -30.34 -23.58
CA THR A 345 1.36 -30.48 -24.94
C THR A 345 0.53 -29.68 -25.95
N ARG A 346 -0.80 -29.62 -25.78
CA ARG A 346 -1.67 -28.79 -26.64
C ARG A 346 -1.33 -27.31 -26.56
N LEU A 347 -0.87 -26.80 -25.40
CA LEU A 347 -0.51 -25.40 -25.19
C LEU A 347 0.96 -25.09 -25.49
N TRP A 348 1.90 -25.83 -24.91
CA TRP A 348 3.35 -25.55 -25.00
C TRP A 348 4.10 -26.40 -26.03
N GLY A 349 3.48 -27.46 -26.56
CA GLY A 349 4.17 -28.45 -27.39
C GLY A 349 5.02 -29.41 -26.55
N ASN A 350 6.05 -29.99 -27.18
CA ASN A 350 7.00 -30.88 -26.49
C ASN A 350 8.23 -30.08 -26.05
N ALA A 351 8.90 -30.55 -24.99
CA ALA A 351 10.19 -30.01 -24.58
C ALA A 351 11.28 -30.33 -25.64
N PRO A 352 12.27 -29.44 -25.86
CA PRO A 352 12.41 -28.11 -25.27
C PRO A 352 11.32 -27.15 -25.78
N TYR A 353 10.67 -26.44 -24.86
CA TYR A 353 9.53 -25.58 -25.22
C TYR A 353 10.00 -24.32 -25.96
N ALA A 354 9.25 -23.94 -27.00
CA ALA A 354 9.48 -22.68 -27.69
C ALA A 354 9.19 -21.48 -26.75
N SER A 355 9.97 -20.41 -26.85
CA SER A 355 9.77 -19.19 -26.05
C SER A 355 8.38 -18.56 -26.24
N ARG A 356 7.80 -18.71 -27.44
CA ARG A 356 6.42 -18.32 -27.76
C ARG A 356 5.79 -19.33 -28.70
N ARG A 357 4.52 -19.67 -28.46
CA ARG A 357 3.73 -20.56 -29.32
C ARG A 357 2.32 -20.03 -29.51
N LYS A 358 1.89 -19.89 -30.76
CA LYS A 358 0.52 -19.54 -31.12
C LYS A 358 -0.39 -20.76 -30.98
N VAL A 359 -1.55 -20.60 -30.33
CA VAL A 359 -2.54 -21.66 -30.15
C VAL A 359 -3.93 -21.07 -30.34
N GLY A 360 -4.66 -21.54 -31.35
CA GLY A 360 -5.90 -20.90 -31.81
C GLY A 360 -5.68 -19.42 -32.16
N LEU A 361 -6.52 -18.54 -31.60
CA LEU A 361 -6.41 -17.09 -31.78
C LEU A 361 -5.40 -16.43 -30.83
N GLY A 362 -4.98 -17.14 -29.77
CA GLY A 362 -4.09 -16.61 -28.73
C GLY A 362 -2.69 -17.20 -28.79
N GLN A 363 -1.98 -17.12 -27.66
CA GLN A 363 -0.61 -17.60 -27.55
C GLN A 363 -0.23 -17.95 -26.10
N VAL A 364 0.72 -18.85 -25.96
CA VAL A 364 1.48 -19.04 -24.73
C VAL A 364 2.90 -18.52 -24.92
N VAL A 365 3.44 -17.89 -23.88
CA VAL A 365 4.84 -17.47 -23.77
C VAL A 365 5.45 -18.31 -22.67
N PHE A 366 6.39 -19.17 -23.06
CA PHE A 366 7.10 -20.00 -22.10
C PHE A 366 8.03 -19.13 -21.26
N TYR A 367 7.90 -19.27 -19.94
CA TYR A 367 8.79 -18.62 -19.00
C TYR A 367 9.22 -19.67 -17.96
N GLY A 368 10.39 -20.27 -18.21
CA GLY A 368 11.03 -21.17 -17.27
C GLY A 368 11.94 -20.38 -16.35
N PHE A 369 11.59 -20.29 -15.06
CA PHE A 369 12.50 -19.82 -14.04
C PHE A 369 12.62 -20.88 -12.95
N LYS A 370 13.85 -21.06 -12.44
CA LYS A 370 14.10 -21.94 -11.31
C LYS A 370 13.55 -21.27 -10.04
N ALA A 371 12.94 -22.07 -9.17
CA ALA A 371 12.59 -21.63 -7.83
C ALA A 371 13.85 -21.12 -7.09
N ALA A 372 13.66 -20.07 -6.29
CA ALA A 372 14.55 -19.47 -5.28
C ALA A 372 16.00 -19.26 -5.72
N SER A 373 16.41 -17.99 -5.85
CA SER A 373 17.82 -17.68 -5.65
C SER A 373 18.17 -18.04 -4.21
N THR A 374 18.90 -19.13 -4.04
CA THR A 374 19.84 -19.22 -2.93
C THR A 374 20.80 -18.04 -3.05
N LEU A 375 21.51 -17.69 -1.97
CA LEU A 375 22.62 -16.75 -2.02
C LEU A 375 23.94 -17.53 -2.10
N PRO A 376 24.21 -18.33 -3.16
CA PRO A 376 25.32 -19.29 -3.16
C PRO A 376 26.68 -18.58 -3.15
N ASN A 377 26.72 -17.37 -3.73
CA ASN A 377 27.93 -16.58 -3.90
C ASN A 377 28.09 -15.52 -2.80
N ALA A 378 27.02 -15.16 -2.09
CA ALA A 378 27.10 -14.18 -1.01
C ALA A 378 27.66 -14.78 0.27
N LYS A 379 28.35 -13.94 1.04
CA LYS A 379 28.87 -14.25 2.36
C LYS A 379 28.17 -13.38 3.39
N TRP A 380 27.88 -13.95 4.56
CA TRP A 380 27.66 -13.15 5.75
C TRP A 380 28.90 -12.31 6.00
N ILE A 381 28.73 -11.00 6.09
CA ILE A 381 29.78 -10.04 6.38
C ILE A 381 29.50 -9.33 7.71
N TRP A 382 30.57 -8.99 8.42
CA TRP A 382 30.53 -8.33 9.73
C TRP A 382 31.66 -7.31 9.88
N GLU A 383 31.61 -6.45 10.90
CA GLU A 383 32.69 -5.49 11.15
C GLU A 383 33.96 -6.15 11.72
N THR A 384 35.13 -5.61 11.36
CA THR A 384 36.40 -6.02 11.96
C THR A 384 36.54 -5.49 13.38
N GLY A 385 36.77 -6.38 14.36
CA GLY A 385 37.08 -6.00 15.75
C GLY A 385 36.25 -6.70 16.84
N GLY A 386 35.33 -7.61 16.48
CA GLY A 386 34.58 -8.45 17.42
C GLY A 386 34.77 -9.95 17.15
N ASN A 387 34.30 -10.80 18.08
CA ASN A 387 34.14 -12.24 17.86
C ASN A 387 32.64 -12.55 17.67
N PRO A 388 32.14 -12.65 16.43
CA PRO A 388 30.72 -12.93 16.17
C PRO A 388 30.24 -14.27 16.75
N ALA A 389 31.15 -15.22 17.01
CA ALA A 389 30.83 -16.49 17.68
C ALA A 389 30.87 -16.41 19.23
N GLY A 390 31.38 -15.31 19.79
CA GLY A 390 31.57 -15.12 21.23
C GLY A 390 30.48 -14.32 21.94
N GLY A 391 29.41 -13.97 21.22
CA GLY A 391 28.40 -13.02 21.68
C GLY A 391 28.91 -11.57 21.57
N VAL A 392 28.17 -10.74 20.83
CA VAL A 392 28.37 -9.29 20.76
C VAL A 392 27.10 -8.60 21.27
N ASP A 393 27.25 -7.43 21.90
CA ASP A 393 26.09 -6.64 22.32
C ASP A 393 25.25 -6.22 21.12
N PRO A 394 23.91 -6.22 21.23
CA PRO A 394 23.00 -5.70 20.22
C PRO A 394 23.41 -4.29 19.76
N GLY A 395 23.30 -4.02 18.46
CA GLY A 395 23.81 -2.80 17.89
C GLY A 395 23.52 -2.67 16.40
N THR A 396 23.92 -1.52 15.84
CA THR A 396 23.74 -1.21 14.42
C THR A 396 25.09 -1.06 13.74
N ILE A 397 25.25 -1.71 12.58
CA ILE A 397 26.43 -1.58 11.71
C ILE A 397 25.98 -1.11 10.33
N TYR A 398 26.78 -0.25 9.72
CA TYR A 398 26.57 0.27 8.37
C TYR A 398 27.58 -0.36 7.43
N PHE A 399 27.11 -1.15 6.46
CA PHE A 399 27.91 -1.70 5.37
C PHE A 399 27.84 -0.79 4.15
N SER A 400 28.90 -0.73 3.34
CA SER A 400 28.90 0.05 2.10
C SER A 400 29.76 -0.56 1.00
N LYS A 401 29.37 -0.33 -0.24
CA LYS A 401 30.10 -0.72 -1.46
C LYS A 401 29.83 0.29 -2.56
N THR A 402 30.86 0.61 -3.33
CA THR A 402 30.73 1.43 -4.53
C THR A 402 30.86 0.52 -5.74
N ILE A 403 29.94 0.66 -6.70
CA ILE A 403 29.97 -0.07 -7.97
C ILE A 403 29.98 0.92 -9.14
N GLU A 404 30.46 0.45 -10.29
CA GLU A 404 30.35 1.18 -11.55
C GLU A 404 29.32 0.46 -12.44
N VAL A 405 28.40 1.22 -13.03
CA VAL A 405 27.51 0.78 -14.11
C VAL A 405 27.98 1.45 -15.39
N GLU A 406 28.40 0.66 -16.38
CA GLU A 406 28.94 1.18 -17.65
C GLU A 406 27.95 2.16 -18.31
N ALA A 407 28.47 3.30 -18.81
CA ALA A 407 27.64 4.42 -19.26
C ALA A 407 26.76 4.11 -20.48
N ASP A 408 27.14 3.12 -21.29
CA ASP A 408 26.42 2.61 -22.45
C ASP A 408 25.46 1.45 -22.12
N LYS A 409 25.58 0.86 -20.92
CA LYS A 409 24.66 -0.20 -20.46
C LYS A 409 23.43 0.39 -19.78
N LYS A 410 22.28 0.16 -20.42
CA LYS A 410 20.97 0.48 -19.82
C LYS A 410 20.51 -0.66 -18.93
N ILE A 411 20.35 -0.40 -17.63
CA ILE A 411 19.75 -1.36 -16.70
C ILE A 411 18.30 -1.64 -17.14
N SER A 412 17.97 -2.92 -17.26
CA SER A 412 16.60 -3.40 -17.51
C SER A 412 15.92 -3.86 -16.23
N SER A 413 16.67 -4.48 -15.31
CA SER A 413 16.24 -4.91 -13.98
C SER A 413 17.44 -4.91 -13.03
N ALA A 414 17.21 -4.74 -11.73
CA ALA A 414 18.19 -4.94 -10.69
C ALA A 414 17.46 -5.52 -9.47
N LEU A 415 17.68 -6.80 -9.18
CA LEU A 415 17.01 -7.47 -8.07
C LEU A 415 17.91 -7.46 -6.83
N ALA A 416 17.44 -6.87 -5.74
CA ALA A 416 18.05 -6.94 -4.42
C ALA A 416 17.49 -8.12 -3.64
N ASN A 417 18.36 -8.94 -3.06
CA ASN A 417 18.02 -10.07 -2.21
C ASN A 417 18.91 -9.99 -0.98
N PHE A 418 18.41 -9.43 0.13
CA PHE A 418 19.18 -9.14 1.35
C PHE A 418 18.45 -9.61 2.60
N THR A 419 19.23 -9.95 3.64
CA THR A 419 18.75 -10.06 5.01
C THR A 419 19.86 -9.76 6.02
N ALA A 420 19.49 -9.48 7.27
CA ALA A 420 20.41 -9.19 8.37
C ALA A 420 19.84 -9.64 9.71
N ASP A 421 20.71 -9.87 10.69
CA ASP A 421 20.35 -10.28 12.05
C ASP A 421 19.38 -9.26 12.69
N ASN A 422 18.10 -9.61 12.78
CA ASN A 422 16.94 -8.78 13.10
C ASN A 422 16.45 -7.80 12.04
N SER A 423 17.19 -6.80 11.58
CA SER A 423 16.67 -5.92 10.52
C SER A 423 17.72 -5.24 9.67
N TYR A 424 17.31 -4.81 8.48
CA TYR A 424 18.14 -4.09 7.54
C TYR A 424 17.40 -2.99 6.78
N GLU A 425 18.16 -1.99 6.34
CA GLU A 425 17.75 -0.93 5.41
C GLU A 425 18.86 -0.74 4.37
N VAL A 426 18.57 -1.02 3.10
CA VAL A 426 19.46 -0.81 1.96
C VAL A 426 19.18 0.55 1.33
N PHE A 427 20.20 1.37 1.23
CA PHE A 427 20.21 2.65 0.54
C PHE A 427 21.07 2.58 -0.72
N ILE A 428 20.57 3.12 -1.83
CA ILE A 428 21.30 3.24 -3.08
C ILE A 428 21.30 4.71 -3.46
N ASN A 429 22.49 5.29 -3.65
CA ASN A 429 22.70 6.71 -3.90
C ASN A 429 21.97 7.61 -2.87
N GLY A 430 21.98 7.21 -1.60
CA GLY A 430 21.38 7.93 -0.48
C GLY A 430 19.86 7.80 -0.34
N LYS A 431 19.19 7.03 -1.22
CA LYS A 431 17.75 6.76 -1.14
C LYS A 431 17.49 5.37 -0.59
N LEU A 432 16.55 5.24 0.34
CA LEU A 432 16.09 3.94 0.83
C LEU A 432 15.49 3.13 -0.33
N ALA A 433 16.06 1.96 -0.58
CA ALA A 433 15.72 1.10 -1.71
C ALA A 433 14.91 -0.13 -1.29
N VAL A 434 15.27 -0.76 -0.17
CA VAL A 434 14.55 -1.90 0.42
C VAL A 434 14.89 -2.01 1.91
N ALA A 435 13.97 -2.51 2.72
CA ALA A 435 14.19 -2.81 4.14
C ALA A 435 13.50 -4.14 4.50
N GLY A 436 13.88 -4.74 5.62
CA GLY A 436 13.24 -5.95 6.15
C GLY A 436 13.72 -6.29 7.55
N ASP A 437 13.01 -7.20 8.22
CA ASP A 437 13.22 -7.52 9.63
C ASP A 437 13.23 -9.03 9.96
N ASN A 438 13.50 -9.87 8.94
CA ASN A 438 13.47 -11.32 9.08
C ASN A 438 14.74 -11.97 8.52
N TYR A 439 15.62 -12.43 9.41
CA TYR A 439 16.90 -13.04 9.03
C TYR A 439 16.81 -14.48 8.51
N HIS A 440 15.64 -15.12 8.61
CA HIS A 440 15.44 -16.48 8.11
C HIS A 440 15.05 -16.53 6.62
N PHE A 441 14.56 -15.41 6.08
CA PHE A 441 14.06 -15.33 4.72
C PHE A 441 14.61 -14.13 3.98
N THR A 442 14.69 -14.26 2.67
CA THR A 442 14.93 -13.12 1.78
C THR A 442 13.85 -13.05 0.70
N ASN A 443 13.60 -11.83 0.22
CA ASN A 443 12.69 -11.56 -0.89
C ASN A 443 13.46 -10.83 -1.99
N GLU A 444 13.19 -11.16 -3.25
CA GLU A 444 13.73 -10.43 -4.38
C GLU A 444 12.94 -9.16 -4.61
N THR A 445 13.59 -8.00 -4.42
CA THR A 445 13.00 -6.68 -4.60
C THR A 445 13.65 -5.98 -5.78
N GLU A 446 12.84 -5.44 -6.70
CA GLU A 446 13.37 -4.71 -7.86
C GLU A 446 13.80 -3.28 -7.45
N VAL A 447 15.06 -2.94 -7.68
CA VAL A 447 15.71 -1.70 -7.22
C VAL A 447 16.39 -0.92 -8.36
N SER A 448 16.17 -1.29 -9.62
CA SER A 448 16.77 -0.61 -10.80
C SER A 448 16.60 0.90 -10.80
N GLN A 449 15.46 1.42 -10.33
CA GLN A 449 15.17 2.86 -10.29
C GLN A 449 16.11 3.69 -9.42
N PHE A 450 16.86 3.06 -8.51
CA PHE A 450 17.82 3.75 -7.63
C PHE A 450 19.23 3.77 -8.19
N PHE A 451 19.52 2.94 -9.20
CA PHE A 451 20.78 2.94 -9.92
C PHE A 451 20.80 3.99 -11.03
N LYS A 452 21.97 4.56 -11.26
CA LYS A 452 22.27 5.47 -12.37
C LYS A 452 23.44 4.94 -13.18
N ALA A 453 23.59 5.43 -14.42
CA ALA A 453 24.82 5.22 -15.17
C ALA A 453 26.01 5.84 -14.42
N GLY A 454 27.17 5.18 -14.48
CA GLY A 454 28.38 5.54 -13.76
C GLY A 454 28.43 5.00 -12.33
N GLN A 455 29.11 5.73 -11.45
CA GLN A 455 29.33 5.33 -10.07
C GLN A 455 28.03 5.33 -9.24
N ASN A 456 27.81 4.25 -8.49
CA ASN A 456 26.71 4.12 -7.53
C ASN A 456 27.23 3.75 -6.15
N GLU A 457 26.75 4.46 -5.13
CA GLU A 457 27.01 4.12 -3.73
C GLU A 457 25.88 3.25 -3.20
N ILE A 458 26.23 2.12 -2.60
CA ILE A 458 25.32 1.24 -1.87
C ILE A 458 25.71 1.30 -0.40
N ARG A 459 24.72 1.48 0.47
CA ARG A 459 24.88 1.45 1.92
C ARG A 459 23.80 0.59 2.53
N VAL A 460 24.12 -0.25 3.51
CA VAL A 460 23.15 -1.07 4.20
C VAL A 460 23.30 -0.88 5.70
N LYS A 461 22.26 -0.41 6.36
CA LYS A 461 22.18 -0.39 7.82
C LYS A 461 21.64 -1.74 8.27
N ALA A 462 22.40 -2.48 9.07
CA ALA A 462 21.98 -3.74 9.70
C ALA A 462 21.89 -3.53 11.21
N THR A 463 20.78 -3.94 11.81
CA THR A 463 20.50 -3.70 13.22
C THR A 463 20.10 -5.00 13.91
N ASN A 464 20.86 -5.41 14.93
CA ASN A 464 20.44 -6.44 15.88
C ASN A 464 19.73 -5.77 17.08
N GLY A 465 18.51 -6.22 17.36
CA GLY A 465 17.56 -5.61 18.31
C GLY A 465 17.12 -6.50 19.49
N GLY A 466 17.85 -7.58 19.82
CA GLY A 466 17.46 -8.52 20.89
C GLY A 466 18.04 -8.24 22.28
N THR A 467 17.70 -9.07 23.27
CA THR A 467 18.37 -9.12 24.61
C THR A 467 19.50 -10.15 24.67
N ASN A 468 19.62 -10.99 23.64
CA ASN A 468 20.61 -12.05 23.55
C ASN A 468 21.80 -11.59 22.69
N SER A 469 22.99 -12.00 23.10
CA SER A 469 24.24 -11.58 22.48
C SER A 469 24.42 -12.25 21.11
N ASN A 470 24.32 -11.48 20.02
CA ASN A 470 24.45 -11.94 18.63
C ASN A 470 25.01 -10.80 17.73
N PRO A 471 25.68 -11.11 16.61
CA PRO A 471 26.24 -10.09 15.71
C PRO A 471 25.23 -9.57 14.67
N ALA A 472 25.16 -8.26 14.41
CA ALA A 472 24.36 -7.63 13.34
C ALA A 472 24.89 -7.89 11.90
N GLY A 473 25.12 -9.16 11.56
CA GLY A 473 25.64 -9.59 10.26
C GLY A 473 24.73 -9.19 9.11
N LEU A 474 25.30 -9.06 7.91
CA LEU A 474 24.59 -8.81 6.66
C LEU A 474 24.91 -9.89 5.65
N ILE A 475 23.91 -10.39 4.93
CA ILE A 475 24.11 -11.19 3.72
C ILE A 475 23.16 -10.73 2.61
N GLY A 476 23.63 -10.73 1.37
CA GLY A 476 22.76 -10.50 0.24
C GLY A 476 23.48 -10.33 -1.08
N ALA A 477 22.69 -10.13 -2.13
CA ALA A 477 23.18 -9.89 -3.47
C ALA A 477 22.27 -8.91 -4.22
N PHE A 478 22.88 -8.19 -5.17
CA PHE A 478 22.15 -7.57 -6.27
C PHE A 478 22.41 -8.31 -7.57
N ASN A 479 21.37 -8.52 -8.37
CA ASN A 479 21.45 -9.06 -9.72
C ASN A 479 20.95 -8.03 -10.73
N LEU A 480 21.88 -7.30 -11.37
CA LEU A 480 21.58 -6.35 -12.43
C LEU A 480 21.49 -7.09 -13.76
N THR A 481 20.41 -6.89 -14.50
CA THR A 481 20.28 -7.33 -15.90
C THR A 481 20.18 -6.10 -16.79
N PHE A 482 21.00 -6.04 -17.83
CA PHE A 482 21.03 -4.94 -18.78
C PHE A 482 20.15 -5.22 -20.00
N ALA A 483 19.81 -4.17 -20.75
CA ALA A 483 18.89 -4.25 -21.89
C ALA A 483 19.41 -5.14 -23.04
N ASP A 484 20.70 -5.39 -23.11
CA ASP A 484 21.36 -6.32 -24.04
C ASP A 484 21.34 -7.78 -23.56
N GLY A 485 20.79 -8.04 -22.37
CA GLY A 485 20.73 -9.36 -21.74
C GLY A 485 21.95 -9.72 -20.89
N SER A 486 23.00 -8.89 -20.86
CA SER A 486 24.15 -9.10 -19.96
C SER A 486 23.77 -8.88 -18.49
N GLN A 487 24.54 -9.45 -17.56
CA GLN A 487 24.25 -9.38 -16.13
C GLN A 487 25.48 -8.98 -15.31
N GLN A 488 25.25 -8.31 -14.17
CA GLN A 488 26.25 -8.00 -13.16
C GLN A 488 25.70 -8.39 -11.78
N GLU A 489 26.37 -9.34 -11.13
CA GLU A 489 26.06 -9.77 -9.77
C GLU A 489 26.97 -9.04 -8.77
N ILE A 490 26.38 -8.55 -7.68
CA ILE A 490 27.09 -7.84 -6.61
C ILE A 490 26.75 -8.54 -5.31
N ASN A 491 27.68 -9.35 -4.82
CA ASN A 491 27.52 -10.14 -3.60
C ASN A 491 28.07 -9.39 -2.38
N THR A 492 27.53 -9.69 -1.19
CA THR A 492 28.21 -9.41 0.08
C THR A 492 29.46 -10.27 0.20
N ASP A 493 30.61 -9.62 0.34
CA ASP A 493 31.95 -10.22 0.30
C ASP A 493 32.97 -9.25 0.95
N ALA A 494 34.25 -9.63 0.97
CA ALA A 494 35.35 -8.87 1.58
C ALA A 494 35.61 -7.50 0.93
N SER A 495 35.01 -7.20 -0.23
CA SER A 495 35.18 -5.89 -0.87
C SER A 495 34.23 -4.81 -0.32
N TRP A 496 33.31 -5.19 0.57
CA TRP A 496 32.49 -4.25 1.32
C TRP A 496 33.29 -3.57 2.45
N SER A 497 32.79 -2.44 2.93
CA SER A 497 33.30 -1.71 4.10
C SER A 497 32.24 -1.60 5.17
N SER A 498 32.63 -1.49 6.45
CA SER A 498 31.71 -1.33 7.60
C SER A 498 32.00 -0.10 8.44
N ALA A 499 30.99 0.48 9.10
CA ALA A 499 31.11 1.56 10.06
C ALA A 499 30.11 1.41 11.22
N LYS A 500 30.47 1.86 12.44
CA LYS A 500 29.61 1.80 13.63
C LYS A 500 28.52 2.88 13.68
N THR A 501 28.68 3.94 12.90
CA THR A 501 27.72 5.04 12.80
C THR A 501 27.58 5.46 11.35
N ALA A 502 26.44 6.07 10.99
CA ALA A 502 26.15 6.47 9.61
C ALA A 502 27.18 7.46 9.01
N ALA A 503 27.87 8.22 9.87
CA ALA A 503 28.91 9.18 9.50
C ALA A 503 30.31 8.77 9.99
N GLY A 504 30.47 7.53 10.45
CA GLY A 504 31.73 7.02 11.01
C GLY A 504 32.78 6.70 9.95
N ALA A 505 34.03 6.56 10.39
CA ALA A 505 35.11 6.09 9.53
C ALA A 505 34.82 4.65 9.06
N THR A 506 34.96 4.42 7.75
CA THR A 506 34.78 3.10 7.14
C THR A 506 35.99 2.21 7.41
N GLY A 507 35.77 1.05 8.02
CA GLY A 507 36.72 -0.04 8.16
C GLY A 507 36.44 -1.18 7.16
N ARG A 508 37.32 -2.20 7.16
CA ARG A 508 37.10 -3.43 6.38
C ARG A 508 36.00 -4.28 7.02
N VAL A 509 35.35 -5.10 6.21
CA VAL A 509 34.49 -6.18 6.71
C VAL A 509 35.29 -7.47 6.90
N MET A 510 34.80 -8.36 7.76
CA MET A 510 35.19 -9.77 7.80
C MET A 510 34.14 -10.62 7.09
N GLU A 511 34.57 -11.57 6.27
CA GLU A 511 33.69 -12.63 5.75
C GLU A 511 33.54 -13.72 6.82
N LEU A 512 32.30 -14.11 7.08
CA LEU A 512 31.98 -15.11 8.10
C LEU A 512 31.72 -16.49 7.48
N GLY A 513 30.95 -16.55 6.40
CA GLY A 513 30.55 -17.81 5.77
C GLY A 513 29.35 -17.68 4.84
N GLY A 514 28.91 -18.79 4.24
CA GLY A 514 27.78 -18.81 3.32
C GLY A 514 26.41 -18.71 4.00
N SER A 515 25.35 -18.66 3.20
CA SER A 515 23.96 -18.46 3.66
C SER A 515 23.38 -19.54 4.58
N ASN A 516 24.15 -20.57 4.92
CA ASN A 516 23.77 -21.70 5.79
C ASN A 516 24.53 -21.73 7.13
N MET A 517 25.35 -20.71 7.42
CA MET A 517 26.18 -20.72 8.63
C MET A 517 25.39 -20.38 9.90
N GLY A 518 25.80 -20.95 11.03
CA GLY A 518 25.33 -20.49 12.34
C GLY A 518 25.94 -19.13 12.71
N PRO A 519 25.25 -18.29 13.51
CA PRO A 519 24.01 -18.59 14.22
C PRO A 519 22.71 -18.43 13.40
N TRP A 520 22.77 -17.84 12.20
CA TRP A 520 21.58 -17.48 11.41
C TRP A 520 20.84 -18.66 10.77
N GLY A 521 21.54 -19.77 10.56
CA GLY A 521 20.96 -20.95 9.92
C GLY A 521 20.79 -20.74 8.41
N GLN A 522 19.90 -21.51 7.78
CA GLN A 522 19.69 -21.43 6.34
C GLN A 522 18.77 -20.27 5.98
N VAL A 523 19.33 -19.25 5.31
CA VAL A 523 18.57 -18.18 4.69
C VAL A 523 17.89 -18.73 3.44
N ASN A 524 16.57 -18.88 3.49
CA ASN A 524 15.78 -19.33 2.35
C ASN A 524 15.11 -18.14 1.68
N GLY A 525 15.43 -17.89 0.41
CA GLY A 525 14.60 -16.98 -0.38
C GLY A 525 13.21 -17.59 -0.55
N THR A 526 12.13 -16.84 -0.32
CA THR A 526 10.82 -17.25 -0.83
C THR A 526 10.67 -16.64 -2.21
N PRO A 527 10.96 -17.37 -3.29
CA PRO A 527 10.81 -16.84 -4.63
C PRO A 527 9.35 -16.47 -4.84
N SER A 528 9.12 -15.34 -5.49
CA SER A 528 7.84 -15.11 -6.14
C SER A 528 7.50 -16.34 -6.99
N ILE A 529 6.33 -16.93 -6.77
CA ILE A 529 5.81 -17.98 -7.64
C ILE A 529 5.45 -17.44 -9.03
N TYR A 530 5.49 -16.12 -9.24
CA TYR A 530 5.23 -15.47 -10.51
C TYR A 530 6.52 -14.95 -11.17
N PRO A 531 6.54 -14.85 -12.52
CA PRO A 531 7.54 -14.08 -13.24
C PRO A 531 7.71 -12.66 -12.70
N ALA A 532 8.95 -12.16 -12.74
CA ALA A 532 9.25 -10.78 -12.38
C ALA A 532 8.50 -9.77 -13.26
N TYR A 533 8.27 -8.56 -12.73
CA TYR A 533 7.61 -7.46 -13.43
C TYR A 533 8.25 -7.12 -14.78
N THR A 534 9.56 -7.28 -14.92
CA THR A 534 10.25 -7.03 -16.19
C THR A 534 9.80 -7.98 -17.29
N ALA A 535 9.52 -9.25 -16.97
CA ALA A 535 9.00 -10.22 -17.92
C ALA A 535 7.58 -9.83 -18.40
N THR A 536 6.68 -9.46 -17.47
CA THR A 536 5.31 -9.06 -17.81
C THR A 536 5.29 -7.74 -18.59
N SER A 537 6.05 -6.74 -18.15
CA SER A 537 6.13 -5.43 -18.81
C SER A 537 6.78 -5.48 -20.19
N GLN A 538 7.86 -6.26 -20.38
CA GLN A 538 8.47 -6.47 -21.71
C GLN A 538 7.51 -7.20 -22.66
N LEU A 539 6.78 -8.20 -22.16
CA LEU A 539 5.78 -8.90 -22.97
C LEU A 539 4.66 -7.96 -23.42
N LEU A 540 4.09 -7.18 -22.50
CA LEU A 540 3.07 -6.18 -22.83
C LEU A 540 3.59 -5.14 -23.83
N ASN A 541 4.80 -4.62 -23.62
CA ASN A 541 5.43 -3.68 -24.56
C ASN A 541 5.62 -4.29 -25.95
N SER A 542 6.04 -5.56 -26.05
CA SER A 542 6.18 -6.28 -27.33
C SER A 542 4.85 -6.45 -28.09
N GLN A 543 3.72 -6.31 -27.38
CA GLN A 543 2.37 -6.34 -27.93
C GLN A 543 1.80 -4.93 -28.19
N GLY A 544 2.63 -3.88 -28.09
CA GLY A 544 2.21 -2.49 -28.27
C GLY A 544 1.39 -1.93 -27.11
N ILE A 545 1.37 -2.63 -25.96
CA ILE A 545 0.69 -2.17 -24.75
C ILE A 545 1.71 -1.44 -23.89
N ALA A 546 1.71 -0.11 -23.98
CA ALA A 546 2.56 0.73 -23.13
C ALA A 546 2.07 0.75 -21.67
N PRO A 547 2.90 1.20 -20.69
CA PRO A 547 2.47 1.42 -19.32
C PRO A 547 1.23 2.30 -19.26
N ASP A 548 0.29 1.96 -18.38
CA ASP A 548 -0.97 2.68 -18.19
C ASP A 548 -0.72 4.08 -17.63
N PHE A 549 0.20 4.17 -16.67
CA PHE A 549 0.67 5.40 -16.05
C PHE A 549 2.20 5.40 -15.95
N ALA A 550 2.81 6.57 -16.05
CA ALA A 550 4.22 6.80 -15.77
C ALA A 550 4.43 8.23 -15.27
N SER A 551 5.44 8.45 -14.44
CA SER A 551 5.81 9.76 -13.92
C SER A 551 7.32 9.84 -13.75
N GLY A 552 7.89 11.04 -13.94
CA GLY A 552 9.30 11.31 -13.62
C GLY A 552 9.58 11.57 -12.13
N ALA A 553 8.54 11.58 -11.30
CA ALA A 553 8.62 11.72 -9.85
C ALA A 553 7.79 10.63 -9.16
N PRO A 554 8.09 10.27 -7.90
CA PRO A 554 7.35 9.24 -7.17
C PRO A 554 5.87 9.62 -7.01
N MET A 555 5.00 8.93 -7.74
CA MET A 555 3.56 9.14 -7.75
C MET A 555 2.85 7.81 -7.82
N ARG A 556 1.79 7.66 -7.04
CA ARG A 556 0.87 6.53 -7.12
C ARG A 556 -0.34 6.86 -7.97
N TYR A 557 -1.00 5.84 -8.49
CA TYR A 557 -2.18 6.00 -9.34
C TYR A 557 -3.18 4.86 -9.21
N SER A 558 -4.44 5.15 -9.54
CA SER A 558 -5.46 4.15 -9.90
C SER A 558 -6.13 4.58 -11.20
N HIS A 559 -6.71 3.64 -11.93
CA HIS A 559 -7.37 3.91 -13.21
C HIS A 559 -8.71 3.19 -13.32
N ARG A 560 -9.74 3.96 -13.67
CA ARG A 560 -11.09 3.46 -13.98
C ARG A 560 -11.55 3.90 -15.36
N ARG A 561 -12.16 2.97 -16.08
CA ARG A 561 -12.84 3.22 -17.35
C ARG A 561 -14.30 3.58 -17.12
N LEU A 562 -14.66 4.80 -17.47
CA LEU A 562 -16.02 5.31 -17.39
C LEU A 562 -16.81 4.95 -18.65
N LYS A 563 -18.13 5.16 -18.61
CA LYS A 563 -19.00 5.00 -19.79
C LYS A 563 -18.59 5.93 -20.95
N ASP A 564 -18.12 7.13 -20.65
CA ASP A 564 -17.78 8.18 -21.61
C ASP A 564 -16.29 8.61 -21.53
N GLY A 565 -15.48 7.92 -20.72
CA GLY A 565 -14.26 8.52 -20.20
C GLY A 565 -13.25 7.55 -19.63
N GLU A 566 -12.11 8.12 -19.24
CA GLU A 566 -11.12 7.48 -18.38
C GLU A 566 -10.91 8.39 -17.16
N LEU A 567 -10.71 7.80 -15.99
CA LEU A 567 -10.51 8.48 -14.71
C LEU A 567 -9.23 7.93 -14.08
N TYR A 568 -8.27 8.80 -13.82
CA TYR A 568 -7.07 8.47 -13.07
C TYR A 568 -7.10 9.19 -11.73
N PHE A 569 -6.97 8.44 -10.63
CA PHE A 569 -6.55 9.01 -9.36
C PHE A 569 -5.03 9.09 -9.36
N VAL A 570 -4.46 10.20 -8.92
CA VAL A 570 -3.01 10.38 -8.78
C VAL A 570 -2.69 11.06 -7.45
N ALA A 571 -1.62 10.63 -6.79
CA ALA A 571 -1.16 11.22 -5.54
C ALA A 571 0.36 11.31 -5.49
N ASN A 572 0.84 12.41 -4.90
CA ASN A 572 2.22 12.55 -4.47
C ASN A 572 2.44 11.67 -3.24
N ILE A 573 3.49 10.85 -3.24
CA ILE A 573 3.81 9.98 -2.10
C ILE A 573 4.74 10.66 -1.09
N GLU A 574 5.37 11.77 -1.49
CA GLU A 574 6.35 12.52 -0.71
C GLU A 574 5.65 13.60 0.14
N GLU A 575 6.21 13.89 1.32
CA GLU A 575 5.79 15.06 2.12
C GLU A 575 6.23 16.39 1.50
N SER A 576 7.15 16.34 0.53
CA SER A 576 7.64 17.52 -0.19
C SER A 576 6.90 17.74 -1.52
N PRO A 577 6.78 18.99 -2.02
CA PRO A 577 6.17 19.25 -3.31
C PRO A 577 6.94 18.63 -4.47
N ILE A 578 6.22 18.10 -5.46
CA ILE A 578 6.78 17.53 -6.69
C ILE A 578 6.33 18.30 -7.94
N ALA A 579 7.17 18.30 -8.97
CA ALA A 579 6.84 18.76 -10.31
C ALA A 579 7.38 17.76 -11.34
N THR A 580 6.51 17.25 -12.22
CA THR A 580 6.86 16.15 -13.13
C THR A 580 5.96 16.10 -14.35
N ASN A 581 6.35 15.34 -15.37
CA ASN A 581 5.49 15.01 -16.50
C ASN A 581 4.82 13.65 -16.25
N ALA A 582 3.54 13.67 -15.87
CA ALA A 582 2.73 12.47 -15.72
C ALA A 582 2.18 12.03 -17.09
N THR A 583 2.29 10.76 -17.43
CA THR A 583 1.95 10.21 -18.75
C THR A 583 0.90 9.12 -18.64
N PHE A 584 -0.25 9.35 -19.29
CA PHE A 584 -1.46 8.54 -19.23
C PHE A 584 -1.67 7.82 -20.56
N ARG A 585 -2.10 6.55 -20.54
CA ARG A 585 -2.42 5.78 -21.75
C ARG A 585 -3.81 6.10 -22.29
N VAL A 586 -4.01 7.39 -22.62
CA VAL A 586 -5.23 7.95 -23.20
C VAL A 586 -4.87 8.90 -24.33
N THR A 587 -5.69 8.94 -25.39
CA THR A 587 -5.57 9.88 -26.51
C THR A 587 -6.92 10.44 -26.92
N GLY A 588 -6.92 11.49 -27.73
CA GLY A 588 -8.12 12.04 -28.35
C GLY A 588 -9.08 12.78 -27.40
N LYS A 589 -8.72 12.90 -26.12
CA LYS A 589 -9.53 13.57 -25.09
C LYS A 589 -8.77 14.68 -24.37
N THR A 590 -9.47 15.76 -24.06
CA THR A 590 -8.94 16.87 -23.26
C THR A 590 -8.89 16.46 -21.79
N PRO A 591 -7.73 16.56 -21.12
CA PRO A 591 -7.61 16.27 -19.69
C PRO A 591 -8.23 17.38 -18.81
N GLU A 592 -8.80 16.96 -17.68
CA GLU A 592 -9.32 17.86 -16.63
C GLU A 592 -8.72 17.47 -15.28
N TRP A 593 -8.36 18.45 -14.44
CA TRP A 593 -7.99 18.23 -13.04
C TRP A 593 -9.20 18.45 -12.14
N TRP A 594 -9.50 17.48 -11.29
CA TRP A 594 -10.56 17.58 -10.28
C TRP A 594 -9.94 17.46 -8.89
N ASN A 595 -10.12 18.50 -8.07
CA ASN A 595 -9.55 18.57 -6.73
C ASN A 595 -10.56 18.02 -5.69
N PRO A 596 -10.29 16.90 -5.01
CA PRO A 596 -11.20 16.31 -4.02
C PRO A 596 -11.30 17.09 -2.70
N ILE A 597 -10.33 17.94 -2.36
CA ILE A 597 -10.39 18.83 -1.18
C ILE A 597 -11.42 19.92 -1.38
N THR A 598 -11.38 20.61 -2.52
CA THR A 598 -12.30 21.74 -2.79
C THR A 598 -13.60 21.29 -3.47
N GLY A 599 -13.52 20.29 -4.36
CA GLY A 599 -14.58 19.89 -5.28
C GLY A 599 -14.56 20.66 -6.60
N GLU A 600 -13.55 21.48 -6.85
CA GLU A 600 -13.41 22.24 -8.10
C GLU A 600 -12.80 21.38 -9.21
N SER A 601 -13.16 21.68 -10.46
CA SER A 601 -12.53 21.11 -11.65
C SER A 601 -12.06 22.20 -12.61
N ARG A 602 -11.04 21.89 -13.41
CA ARG A 602 -10.54 22.75 -14.49
C ARG A 602 -9.98 21.93 -15.64
N GLU A 603 -10.07 22.47 -16.85
CA GLU A 603 -9.37 21.90 -18.01
C GLU A 603 -7.85 22.10 -17.87
N LEU A 604 -7.08 21.12 -18.31
CA LEU A 604 -5.63 21.16 -18.37
C LEU A 604 -5.22 21.44 -19.82
N THR A 605 -4.65 22.62 -20.07
CA THR A 605 -4.38 23.11 -21.42
C THR A 605 -2.99 22.78 -21.92
N ASP A 606 -2.02 22.60 -21.01
CA ASP A 606 -0.66 22.23 -21.35
C ASP A 606 -0.50 20.70 -21.28
N TYR A 607 -0.52 20.05 -22.43
CA TYR A 607 -0.28 18.62 -22.54
C TYR A 607 0.24 18.27 -23.93
N LYS A 608 0.89 17.11 -24.03
CA LYS A 608 1.42 16.58 -25.29
C LYS A 608 0.83 15.21 -25.56
N VAL A 609 0.32 15.01 -26.78
CA VAL A 609 -0.14 13.70 -27.24
C VAL A 609 0.92 13.14 -28.18
N ALA A 610 1.49 11.98 -27.83
CA ALA A 610 2.48 11.28 -28.64
C ALA A 610 2.44 9.78 -28.34
N ASN A 611 2.70 8.95 -29.35
CA ASN A 611 2.86 7.50 -29.20
C ASN A 611 1.70 6.82 -28.45
N GLY A 612 0.45 7.22 -28.73
CA GLY A 612 -0.73 6.63 -28.08
C GLY A 612 -0.94 7.05 -26.62
N ARG A 613 -0.25 8.10 -26.14
CA ARG A 613 -0.33 8.57 -24.74
C ARG A 613 -0.45 10.09 -24.65
N THR A 614 -0.95 10.55 -23.51
CA THR A 614 -1.04 11.98 -23.15
C THR A 614 -0.11 12.26 -21.98
N SER A 615 0.83 13.19 -22.15
CA SER A 615 1.76 13.64 -21.11
C SER A 615 1.36 15.03 -20.63
N ILE A 616 1.28 15.22 -19.31
CA ILE A 616 0.77 16.41 -18.63
C ILE A 616 1.82 16.88 -17.62
N PRO A 617 2.30 18.13 -17.68
CA PRO A 617 3.05 18.75 -16.59
C PRO A 617 2.14 18.89 -15.36
N VAL A 618 2.50 18.19 -14.29
CA VAL A 618 1.78 18.12 -13.02
C VAL A 618 2.66 18.71 -11.92
N ARG A 619 2.05 19.50 -11.03
CA ARG A 619 2.67 19.96 -9.77
C ARG A 619 1.73 19.69 -8.61
N LEU A 620 2.22 18.98 -7.61
CA LEU A 620 1.48 18.60 -6.40
C LEU A 620 2.27 19.04 -5.16
N ALA A 621 1.59 19.54 -4.14
CA ALA A 621 2.15 19.74 -2.81
C ALA A 621 2.43 18.40 -2.10
N GLY A 622 3.02 18.46 -0.92
CA GLY A 622 3.28 17.29 -0.07
C GLY A 622 2.00 16.48 0.15
N SER A 623 2.05 15.19 -0.14
CA SER A 623 0.90 14.28 -0.03
C SER A 623 -0.37 14.76 -0.76
N GLU A 624 -0.29 15.68 -1.72
CA GLU A 624 -1.45 16.17 -2.47
C GLU A 624 -1.90 15.14 -3.51
N SER A 625 -3.21 15.04 -3.72
CA SER A 625 -3.82 14.08 -4.63
C SER A 625 -5.06 14.65 -5.30
N GLY A 626 -5.45 14.02 -6.41
CA GLY A 626 -6.65 14.40 -7.15
C GLY A 626 -6.89 13.50 -8.35
N PHE A 627 -7.79 13.94 -9.23
CA PHE A 627 -8.18 13.17 -10.39
C PHE A 627 -7.80 13.86 -11.70
N VAL A 628 -7.28 13.09 -12.63
CA VAL A 628 -7.17 13.47 -14.04
C VAL A 628 -8.25 12.74 -14.82
N ILE A 629 -9.19 13.50 -15.39
CA ILE A 629 -10.36 12.98 -16.10
C ILE A 629 -10.21 13.23 -17.59
N PHE A 630 -10.50 12.21 -18.41
CA PHE A 630 -10.48 12.28 -19.87
C PHE A 630 -11.86 11.91 -20.42
N ARG A 631 -12.73 12.90 -20.66
CA ARG A 631 -14.11 12.67 -21.15
C ARG A 631 -14.41 13.39 -22.46
N LYS A 632 -14.05 14.67 -22.56
CA LYS A 632 -14.34 15.53 -23.70
C LYS A 632 -13.37 15.27 -24.85
N PRO A 633 -13.80 15.24 -26.13
CA PRO A 633 -12.89 15.15 -27.26
C PRO A 633 -11.99 16.39 -27.33
N ILE A 634 -10.80 16.24 -27.93
CA ILE A 634 -9.91 17.37 -28.20
C ILE A 634 -10.53 18.24 -29.30
N VAL A 635 -10.97 19.44 -28.93
CA VAL A 635 -11.51 20.45 -29.87
C VAL A 635 -10.53 21.61 -30.08
N LYS A 636 -9.67 21.88 -29.10
CA LYS A 636 -8.66 22.96 -29.14
C LYS A 636 -7.26 22.36 -29.09
N LYS A 637 -6.32 22.98 -29.81
CA LYS A 637 -4.90 22.60 -29.69
C LYS A 637 -4.42 22.89 -28.26
N PRO A 638 -3.56 22.02 -27.68
CA PRO A 638 -2.92 22.31 -26.41
C PRO A 638 -2.16 23.64 -26.47
N VAL A 639 -2.17 24.38 -25.38
CA VAL A 639 -1.49 25.66 -25.23
C VAL A 639 -0.60 25.57 -24.00
N ALA A 640 0.64 26.06 -24.10
CA ALA A 640 1.63 26.04 -23.03
C ALA A 640 1.32 27.07 -21.91
N THR A 641 0.12 26.98 -21.33
CA THR A 641 -0.29 27.74 -20.15
C THR A 641 -0.21 26.83 -18.92
N PRO A 642 0.39 27.28 -17.80
CA PRO A 642 0.57 26.44 -16.63
C PRO A 642 -0.72 25.77 -16.15
N ASN A 643 -0.66 24.45 -15.97
CA ASN A 643 -1.81 23.63 -15.56
C ASN A 643 -2.20 23.80 -14.07
N PHE A 644 -1.25 24.22 -13.24
CA PHE A 644 -1.40 24.28 -11.78
C PHE A 644 -1.09 25.69 -11.28
N PRO A 645 -1.93 26.25 -10.40
CA PRO A 645 -1.79 27.64 -9.97
C PRO A 645 -0.48 27.85 -9.22
N THR A 646 0.19 28.97 -9.47
CA THR A 646 1.37 29.40 -8.71
C THR A 646 0.94 30.33 -7.57
N PHE A 647 1.62 30.17 -6.44
CA PHE A 647 1.38 30.97 -5.24
C PHE A 647 2.60 31.81 -4.94
N THR A 648 2.46 33.12 -4.98
CA THR A 648 3.54 34.05 -4.68
C THR A 648 3.21 34.81 -3.40
N THR A 649 4.06 34.70 -2.39
CA THR A 649 3.92 35.48 -1.16
C THR A 649 4.01 36.96 -1.47
N VAL A 650 2.96 37.71 -1.13
CA VAL A 650 2.88 39.17 -1.30
C VAL A 650 2.83 39.92 0.02
N LYS A 651 2.54 39.24 1.12
CA LYS A 651 2.62 39.77 2.48
C LYS A 651 2.86 38.65 3.48
N THR A 652 3.81 38.84 4.39
CA THR A 652 3.94 38.02 5.60
C THR A 652 3.29 38.75 6.77
N LEU A 653 2.48 38.03 7.56
CA LEU A 653 1.80 38.58 8.72
C LEU A 653 2.73 38.52 9.94
N ILE A 654 3.36 39.66 10.26
CA ILE A 654 4.37 39.79 11.32
C ILE A 654 3.86 40.53 12.56
N GLN A 655 2.62 41.01 12.51
CA GLN A 655 2.01 41.69 13.65
C GLN A 655 1.71 40.70 14.79
N PRO A 656 1.57 41.18 16.04
CA PRO A 656 1.23 40.34 17.18
C PRO A 656 -0.12 39.62 17.00
N TRP A 657 -0.20 38.44 17.59
CA TRP A 657 -1.41 37.61 17.64
C TRP A 657 -1.97 37.57 19.05
N ASN A 658 -3.25 37.84 19.20
CA ASN A 658 -3.97 37.59 20.45
C ASN A 658 -4.52 36.17 20.41
N VAL A 659 -4.13 35.35 21.39
CA VAL A 659 -4.44 33.92 21.44
C VAL A 659 -5.29 33.64 22.67
N THR A 660 -6.42 32.97 22.46
CA THR A 660 -7.27 32.47 23.53
C THR A 660 -7.25 30.94 23.51
N PHE A 661 -6.71 30.34 24.58
CA PHE A 661 -6.67 28.90 24.79
C PHE A 661 -7.96 28.45 25.46
N ALA A 662 -8.68 27.53 24.82
CA ALA A 662 -9.91 26.94 25.36
C ALA A 662 -9.54 25.83 26.35
N ILE A 663 -9.36 26.19 27.63
CA ILE A 663 -9.02 25.24 28.69
C ILE A 663 -10.25 24.38 29.02
N LYS A 664 -10.08 23.06 28.99
CA LYS A 664 -11.19 22.11 29.25
C LYS A 664 -11.67 22.11 30.70
N TRP A 665 -10.75 22.30 31.65
CA TRP A 665 -11.02 22.21 33.09
C TRP A 665 -10.67 23.53 33.81
N GLY A 666 -11.15 24.65 33.28
CA GLY A 666 -10.91 25.97 33.86
C GLY A 666 -11.24 27.11 32.91
N ASP A 667 -10.89 28.32 33.32
CA ASP A 667 -11.13 29.52 32.51
C ASP A 667 -10.20 29.59 31.29
N PRO A 668 -10.65 30.18 30.17
CA PRO A 668 -9.79 30.41 29.02
C PRO A 668 -8.57 31.26 29.37
N ILE A 669 -7.39 30.83 28.90
CA ILE A 669 -6.16 31.59 29.06
C ILE A 669 -5.97 32.50 27.84
N LYS A 670 -5.68 33.78 28.08
CA LYS A 670 -5.34 34.74 27.03
C LYS A 670 -3.85 35.03 27.06
N ALA A 671 -3.24 35.08 25.90
CA ALA A 671 -1.84 35.45 25.72
C ALA A 671 -1.66 36.25 24.43
N THR A 672 -0.62 37.07 24.37
CA THR A 672 -0.23 37.78 23.15
C THR A 672 1.11 37.21 22.68
N TYR A 673 1.17 36.84 21.40
CA TYR A 673 2.34 36.28 20.75
C TYR A 673 2.87 37.32 19.77
N PRO A 674 3.96 38.04 20.11
CA PRO A 674 4.63 38.94 19.15
C PRO A 674 5.11 38.19 17.91
N THR A 675 5.54 36.95 18.12
CA THR A 675 5.92 35.99 17.08
C THR A 675 5.23 34.66 17.37
N LEU A 676 4.79 33.98 16.32
CA LEU A 676 4.20 32.65 16.43
C LEU A 676 5.25 31.64 16.93
N THR A 677 4.93 30.89 17.96
CA THR A 677 5.82 29.92 18.60
C THR A 677 5.06 28.67 19.01
N ASP A 678 5.81 27.58 19.19
CA ASP A 678 5.29 26.29 19.66
C ASP A 678 4.83 26.38 21.13
N TRP A 679 3.59 25.96 21.39
CA TRP A 679 3.02 25.94 22.75
C TRP A 679 3.83 25.09 23.72
N SER A 680 4.42 23.98 23.24
CA SER A 680 5.19 23.03 24.06
C SER A 680 6.43 23.66 24.70
N GLN A 681 6.86 24.82 24.21
CA GLN A 681 8.01 25.58 24.71
C GLN A 681 7.61 26.71 25.66
N SER A 682 6.31 26.88 25.95
CA SER A 682 5.83 27.93 26.86
C SER A 682 6.36 27.72 28.28
N SER A 683 6.72 28.82 28.95
CA SER A 683 7.03 28.82 30.38
C SER A 683 5.76 28.67 31.24
N ASN A 684 4.58 28.96 30.71
CA ASN A 684 3.31 28.74 31.41
C ASN A 684 2.90 27.27 31.30
N PRO A 685 2.87 26.50 32.40
CA PRO A 685 2.55 25.07 32.37
C PRO A 685 1.18 24.75 31.76
N ALA A 686 0.18 25.63 31.94
CA ALA A 686 -1.15 25.43 31.39
C ALA A 686 -1.18 25.53 29.86
N ILE A 687 -0.28 26.33 29.26
CA ILE A 687 -0.08 26.41 27.80
C ILE A 687 0.83 25.29 27.32
N LYS A 688 1.94 25.04 28.05
CA LYS A 688 2.94 24.01 27.73
C LYS A 688 2.34 22.63 27.53
N TYR A 689 1.44 22.24 28.44
CA TYR A 689 0.77 20.94 28.43
C TYR A 689 -0.68 21.06 27.93
N HIS A 690 -1.00 22.08 27.12
CA HIS A 690 -2.34 22.25 26.57
C HIS A 690 -2.63 21.17 25.52
N SER A 691 -3.82 20.58 25.60
CA SER A 691 -4.41 19.77 24.53
C SER A 691 -5.83 20.25 24.29
N GLY A 692 -6.14 20.62 23.05
CA GLY A 692 -7.42 21.22 22.69
C GLY A 692 -7.24 22.32 21.66
N LYS A 693 -8.08 23.35 21.76
CA LYS A 693 -8.12 24.44 20.77
C LYS A 693 -7.48 25.72 21.31
N ALA A 694 -6.85 26.48 20.44
CA ALA A 694 -6.52 27.87 20.68
C ALA A 694 -6.92 28.73 19.47
N THR A 695 -7.56 29.86 19.73
CA THR A 695 -8.02 30.80 18.70
C THR A 695 -7.07 31.99 18.64
N TYR A 696 -6.41 32.13 17.50
CA TYR A 696 -5.52 33.23 17.15
C TYR A 696 -6.30 34.31 16.43
N THR A 697 -6.14 35.56 16.85
CA THR A 697 -6.76 36.72 16.21
C THR A 697 -5.73 37.79 15.92
N THR A 698 -5.83 38.38 14.73
CA THR A 698 -5.01 39.53 14.34
C THR A 698 -5.72 40.40 13.32
N ASN A 699 -5.23 41.62 13.15
CA ASN A 699 -5.70 42.54 12.11
C ASN A 699 -4.57 42.84 11.12
N PHE A 700 -4.89 42.97 9.84
CA PHE A 700 -3.91 43.32 8.82
C PHE A 700 -4.51 44.10 7.64
N ASP A 701 -3.69 44.97 7.07
CA ASP A 701 -3.97 45.62 5.79
C ASP A 701 -3.48 44.75 4.63
N ALA A 702 -4.15 44.82 3.48
CA ALA A 702 -3.76 44.09 2.28
C ALA A 702 -2.34 44.48 1.82
N PRO A 703 -1.66 43.63 1.02
CA PRO A 703 -0.35 43.97 0.45
C PRO A 703 -0.42 45.27 -0.39
N PRO A 704 0.69 46.02 -0.54
CA PRO A 704 0.74 47.17 -1.44
C PRO A 704 0.35 46.84 -2.89
N SER A 705 0.62 45.61 -3.33
CA SER A 705 0.24 45.07 -4.64
C SER A 705 -1.22 44.59 -4.72
N PHE A 706 -2.06 44.95 -3.75
CA PHE A 706 -3.46 44.53 -3.69
C PHE A 706 -4.25 45.05 -4.89
N ASN A 707 -4.96 44.13 -5.55
CA ASN A 707 -5.90 44.42 -6.62
C ASN A 707 -7.15 43.58 -6.43
N LYS A 708 -8.33 44.21 -6.46
CA LYS A 708 -9.64 43.55 -6.31
C LYS A 708 -9.92 42.47 -7.36
N THR A 709 -9.27 42.51 -8.52
CA THR A 709 -9.45 41.49 -9.57
C THR A 709 -8.48 40.31 -9.45
N SER A 710 -7.48 40.42 -8.58
CA SER A 710 -6.53 39.32 -8.34
C SER A 710 -7.12 38.28 -7.39
N ARG A 711 -6.69 37.03 -7.56
CA ARG A 711 -7.02 35.94 -6.64
C ARG A 711 -5.95 35.86 -5.54
N TYR A 712 -6.39 35.58 -4.31
CA TYR A 712 -5.52 35.45 -3.14
C TYR A 712 -5.82 34.18 -2.36
N ALA A 713 -4.83 33.71 -1.61
CA ALA A 713 -4.96 32.63 -0.63
C ALA A 713 -4.23 33.03 0.66
N LEU A 714 -4.67 32.47 1.79
CA LEU A 714 -3.92 32.47 3.04
C LEU A 714 -3.14 31.18 3.11
N ASN A 715 -1.83 31.27 3.34
CA ASN A 715 -1.00 30.13 3.69
C ASN A 715 -0.65 30.24 5.17
N LEU A 716 -0.94 29.20 5.94
CA LEU A 716 -0.78 29.19 7.40
C LEU A 716 0.65 28.86 7.85
N GLY A 717 1.52 28.47 6.92
CA GLY A 717 2.84 27.93 7.22
C GLY A 717 2.71 26.59 7.97
N THR A 718 3.49 26.41 9.02
CA THR A 718 3.42 25.22 9.84
C THR A 718 2.26 25.29 10.84
N VAL A 719 1.37 24.30 10.79
CA VAL A 719 0.25 24.13 11.73
C VAL A 719 0.39 22.76 12.41
N LYS A 720 0.21 22.72 13.72
CA LYS A 720 0.16 21.50 14.52
C LYS A 720 -1.15 21.43 15.30
N ASN A 721 -2.21 20.77 14.80
CA ASN A 721 -2.23 19.86 13.63
C ASN A 721 -3.44 20.03 12.70
N ILE A 722 -4.41 20.88 13.01
CA ILE A 722 -5.56 21.18 12.15
C ILE A 722 -6.11 22.56 12.52
N ALA A 723 -6.58 23.31 11.52
CA ALA A 723 -7.04 24.67 11.72
C ALA A 723 -8.37 24.95 11.03
N THR A 724 -9.20 25.79 11.63
CA THR A 724 -10.28 26.52 10.93
C THR A 724 -9.84 27.95 10.70
N VAL A 725 -10.25 28.54 9.57
CA VAL A 725 -9.86 29.89 9.18
C VAL A 725 -11.10 30.74 8.93
N LYS A 726 -11.18 31.90 9.59
CA LYS A 726 -12.16 32.93 9.26
C LYS A 726 -11.48 34.24 8.90
N LEU A 727 -11.96 34.87 7.85
CA LEU A 727 -11.51 36.20 7.42
C LEU A 727 -12.71 37.13 7.36
N ASN A 728 -12.65 38.26 8.09
CA ASN A 728 -13.73 39.24 8.15
C ASN A 728 -15.08 38.63 8.55
N GLY A 729 -15.06 37.68 9.49
CA GLY A 729 -16.25 36.93 9.96
C GLY A 729 -16.73 35.81 9.02
N ARG A 730 -16.17 35.68 7.81
CA ARG A 730 -16.51 34.61 6.86
C ARG A 730 -15.64 33.38 7.12
N ASP A 731 -16.28 32.24 7.31
CA ASP A 731 -15.60 30.92 7.36
C ASP A 731 -15.05 30.54 5.99
N LEU A 732 -13.76 30.22 5.96
CA LEU A 732 -13.01 29.75 4.79
C LEU A 732 -12.78 28.22 4.82
N GLY A 733 -13.23 27.55 5.88
CA GLY A 733 -13.17 26.10 6.04
C GLY A 733 -12.03 25.62 6.95
N VAL A 734 -11.86 24.29 6.93
CA VAL A 734 -10.86 23.56 7.71
C VAL A 734 -9.65 23.23 6.83
N VAL A 735 -8.45 23.57 7.32
CA VAL A 735 -7.16 23.20 6.74
C VAL A 735 -6.54 22.12 7.63
N TRP A 736 -6.35 20.93 7.06
CA TRP A 736 -5.96 19.73 7.80
C TRP A 736 -4.79 18.95 7.17
N CYS A 737 -4.33 19.36 6.00
CA CYS A 737 -3.20 18.78 5.27
C CYS A 737 -2.55 19.82 4.38
N ASP A 738 -1.45 19.42 3.73
CA ASP A 738 -0.82 20.22 2.69
C ASP A 738 -1.67 20.33 1.41
N PRO A 739 -1.55 21.45 0.68
CA PRO A 739 -0.90 22.68 1.13
C PRO A 739 -1.72 23.35 2.24
N TRP A 740 -1.09 23.81 3.33
CA TRP A 740 -1.75 24.48 4.48
C TRP A 740 -2.38 25.84 4.11
N GLN A 741 -3.38 25.82 3.23
CA GLN A 741 -3.91 26.98 2.54
C GLN A 741 -5.44 27.06 2.60
N ALA A 742 -5.93 28.29 2.71
CA ALA A 742 -7.35 28.64 2.57
C ALA A 742 -7.53 29.65 1.44
N THR A 743 -8.38 29.34 0.48
CA THR A 743 -8.71 30.26 -0.63
C THR A 743 -9.48 31.48 -0.11
N ILE A 744 -9.07 32.68 -0.53
CA ILE A 744 -9.81 33.92 -0.23
C ILE A 744 -10.77 34.22 -1.40
N PRO A 745 -12.10 34.26 -1.17
CA PRO A 745 -13.05 34.72 -2.18
C PRO A 745 -12.75 36.14 -2.69
N THR A 746 -13.02 36.39 -3.99
CA THR A 746 -12.55 37.54 -4.80
C THR A 746 -13.02 38.94 -4.36
N SER A 747 -13.65 39.08 -3.19
CA SER A 747 -14.12 40.35 -2.62
C SER A 747 -13.98 40.42 -1.11
N LEU A 748 -13.49 39.35 -0.47
CA LEU A 748 -13.44 39.25 0.98
C LEU A 748 -12.25 40.00 1.57
N LEU A 749 -11.11 40.01 0.86
CA LEU A 749 -9.93 40.77 1.26
C LEU A 749 -10.14 42.27 0.99
N LYS A 750 -10.09 43.07 2.04
CA LYS A 750 -10.25 44.53 2.01
C LYS A 750 -8.88 45.21 1.94
N PRO A 751 -8.76 46.43 1.37
CA PRO A 751 -7.51 47.19 1.40
C PRO A 751 -6.94 47.37 2.81
N LYS A 752 -7.81 47.61 3.80
CA LYS A 752 -7.43 47.85 5.20
C LYS A 752 -8.34 47.13 6.17
N GLY A 753 -7.84 46.89 7.38
CA GLY A 753 -8.63 46.45 8.53
C GLY A 753 -9.23 45.05 8.37
N ASN A 754 -8.49 44.11 7.77
CA ASN A 754 -8.94 42.73 7.70
C ASN A 754 -8.72 42.06 9.05
N GLN A 755 -9.77 41.41 9.56
CA GLN A 755 -9.70 40.61 10.77
C GLN A 755 -9.52 39.14 10.40
N LEU A 756 -8.43 38.53 10.87
CA LEU A 756 -8.14 37.11 10.68
C LEU A 756 -8.30 36.39 12.01
N GLU A 757 -9.08 35.31 11.99
CA GLU A 757 -9.22 34.34 13.07
C GLU A 757 -8.76 32.97 12.57
N VAL A 758 -7.86 32.33 13.31
CA VAL A 758 -7.39 30.97 13.04
C VAL A 758 -7.53 30.16 14.32
N THR A 759 -8.42 29.16 14.36
CA THR A 759 -8.53 28.26 15.51
C THR A 759 -7.79 26.97 15.20
N VAL A 760 -6.73 26.70 15.94
CA VAL A 760 -5.90 25.49 15.82
C VAL A 760 -6.27 24.49 16.90
N ALA A 761 -6.40 23.22 16.54
CA ALA A 761 -6.45 22.10 17.48
C ALA A 761 -5.17 21.26 17.39
N ASN A 762 -4.57 20.94 18.54
CA ASN A 762 -3.46 19.97 18.64
C ASN A 762 -3.98 18.61 19.13
N LEU A 763 -3.12 17.73 19.65
CA LEU A 763 -3.46 16.35 20.05
C LEU A 763 -3.53 16.20 21.57
N TRP A 764 -4.10 15.09 22.06
CA TRP A 764 -4.21 14.77 23.48
C TRP A 764 -2.87 14.49 24.19
N SER A 765 -1.84 14.12 23.42
CA SER A 765 -0.53 13.71 23.93
C SER A 765 0.06 14.65 24.98
N ASN A 766 0.13 15.95 24.71
CA ASN A 766 0.76 16.91 25.64
C ASN A 766 0.06 17.00 27.00
N ARG A 767 -1.27 16.96 27.03
CA ARG A 767 -2.01 16.97 28.29
C ARG A 767 -1.87 15.64 29.04
N LEU A 768 -1.89 14.51 28.33
CA LEU A 768 -1.65 13.19 28.91
C LEU A 768 -0.24 13.12 29.55
N ILE A 769 0.78 13.63 28.86
CA ILE A 769 2.16 13.72 29.37
C ILE A 769 2.24 14.65 30.58
N GLY A 770 1.56 15.80 30.53
CA GLY A 770 1.50 16.73 31.66
C GLY A 770 0.85 16.12 32.90
N ASP A 771 -0.21 15.33 32.72
CA ASP A 771 -0.92 14.65 33.81
C ASP A 771 -0.16 13.43 34.34
N ALA A 772 0.65 12.77 33.51
CA ALA A 772 1.51 11.67 33.96
C ALA A 772 2.54 12.11 35.02
N LYS A 773 2.84 13.41 35.11
CA LYS A 773 3.70 14.01 36.14
C LYS A 773 2.99 14.24 37.49
N LEU A 774 1.66 14.11 37.53
CA LEU A 774 0.85 14.34 38.73
C LEU A 774 0.46 13.02 39.42
N PRO A 775 0.22 13.06 40.75
CA PRO A 775 -0.48 11.98 41.45
C PRO A 775 -1.80 11.67 40.76
N GLU A 776 -2.21 10.40 40.74
CA GLU A 776 -3.40 9.96 40.00
C GLU A 776 -4.68 10.73 40.35
N ALA A 777 -4.88 11.04 41.64
CA ALA A 777 -6.03 11.81 42.12
C ALA A 777 -6.08 13.26 41.62
N GLU A 778 -4.97 13.81 41.10
CA GLU A 778 -4.87 15.18 40.61
C GLU A 778 -4.94 15.29 39.08
N ARG A 779 -4.90 14.14 38.37
CA ARG A 779 -4.97 14.09 36.91
C ARG A 779 -6.33 14.57 36.43
N LYS A 780 -6.33 15.28 35.30
CA LYS A 780 -7.53 15.81 34.65
C LYS A 780 -8.03 14.88 33.56
N THR A 781 -7.12 14.25 32.82
CA THR A 781 -7.44 13.25 31.81
C THR A 781 -7.75 11.90 32.44
N GLU A 782 -8.71 11.19 31.86
CA GLU A 782 -9.04 9.82 32.23
C GLU A 782 -9.14 8.96 30.96
N THR A 783 -8.42 7.85 30.94
CA THR A 783 -8.40 6.87 29.84
C THR A 783 -8.06 5.48 30.38
N THR A 784 -8.62 4.46 29.73
CA THR A 784 -8.35 3.04 30.03
C THR A 784 -7.02 2.55 29.46
N HIS A 785 -6.37 3.32 28.59
CA HIS A 785 -5.03 3.04 28.06
C HIS A 785 -4.10 4.22 28.28
N ARG A 786 -2.89 3.98 28.82
CA ARG A 786 -1.95 5.03 29.26
C ARG A 786 -0.58 4.83 28.61
N PRO A 787 -0.36 5.36 27.39
CA PRO A 787 0.88 5.16 26.64
C PRO A 787 2.01 6.14 27.02
N TYR A 788 1.75 7.11 27.89
CA TYR A 788 2.71 8.17 28.24
C TYR A 788 3.16 8.12 29.70
N GLY A 789 4.45 8.41 29.92
CA GLY A 789 5.06 8.61 31.23
C GLY A 789 5.45 10.07 31.48
N ALA A 790 5.96 10.35 32.68
CA ALA A 790 6.37 11.69 33.09
C ALA A 790 7.49 12.29 32.20
N ASP A 791 8.31 11.46 31.59
CA ASP A 791 9.47 11.87 30.77
C ASP A 791 9.24 11.76 29.26
N SER A 792 8.03 11.41 28.85
CA SER A 792 7.66 11.36 27.43
C SER A 792 7.81 12.74 26.77
N ALA A 793 8.30 12.76 25.53
CA ALA A 793 8.53 14.00 24.79
C ALA A 793 7.22 14.68 24.37
N LEU A 794 7.14 15.99 24.59
CA LEU A 794 6.02 16.81 24.12
C LEU A 794 6.01 16.91 22.59
N GLN A 795 4.81 16.98 22.04
CA GLN A 795 4.56 17.20 20.62
C GLN A 795 4.46 18.70 20.32
N ALA A 796 5.08 19.13 19.23
CA ALA A 796 4.93 20.50 18.74
C ALA A 796 3.46 20.83 18.52
N SER A 797 3.03 22.04 18.89
CA SER A 797 1.62 22.42 18.94
C SER A 797 1.38 23.89 18.58
N GLY A 798 0.32 24.12 17.81
CA GLY A 798 -0.20 25.46 17.52
C GLY A 798 0.00 25.94 16.08
N LEU A 799 -0.25 27.23 15.87
CA LEU A 799 0.09 27.95 14.65
C LEU A 799 1.53 28.43 14.76
N LEU A 800 2.44 27.79 14.03
CA LEU A 800 3.88 28.10 14.07
C LEU A 800 4.26 29.06 12.94
N GLY A 801 3.47 29.10 11.85
CA GLY A 801 3.67 30.05 10.76
C GLY A 801 4.89 29.72 9.88
N PRO A 802 5.40 30.73 9.12
CA PRO A 802 4.83 32.06 8.99
C PRO A 802 3.49 32.06 8.25
N VAL A 803 2.53 32.88 8.70
CA VAL A 803 1.27 33.09 7.98
C VAL A 803 1.49 34.13 6.88
N THR A 804 1.08 33.83 5.66
CA THR A 804 1.28 34.70 4.50
C THR A 804 0.01 34.87 3.68
N VAL A 805 -0.14 36.06 3.08
CA VAL A 805 -1.08 36.30 1.99
C VAL A 805 -0.33 36.03 0.70
N GLN A 806 -0.86 35.13 -0.12
CA GLN A 806 -0.28 34.73 -1.39
C GLN A 806 -1.18 35.17 -2.55
N LYS A 807 -0.60 35.75 -3.59
CA LYS A 807 -1.28 36.02 -4.86
C LYS A 807 -1.28 34.73 -5.68
N VAL A 808 -2.44 34.39 -6.24
CA VAL A 808 -2.64 33.18 -7.05
C VAL A 808 -2.66 33.55 -8.53
N SER A 809 -1.72 32.98 -9.30
CA SER A 809 -1.66 33.16 -10.75
C SER A 809 -1.98 31.85 -11.46
N SER A 810 -2.78 31.94 -12.52
CA SER A 810 -3.08 30.84 -13.46
C SER A 810 -1.98 30.72 -14.50
#